data_AF-A0A0E3SJB5-F1
#
_entry.id   AF-A0A0E3SJB5-F1
#
_cell.length_a   1.000
_cell.length_b   1.000
_cell.length_c   1.000
_cell.angle_alpha   90.00
_cell.angle_beta   90.00
_cell.angle_gamma   90.00
#
_symmetry.space_group_name_H-M   'P 1'
#
loop_
_entity.id
_entity.type
_entity.pdbx_description
1 polymer ?
#
loop_
_entity_poly.entity_id
_entity_poly.type
_entity_poly.pdbx_seq_one_letter_code
_entity_poly.pdbx_strand_id
1 'polypeptide(L)'
;MVSKEDIKLESRDADDFFSYYNILNIVADLTSFKKWLKDYHSLVNYNELLDGYVFFLNTCFRGLIDTIILENSFGIEEDYIFYRARFVGVNIDDIPNTCEKTIFIKNILERSKKIRNSTNWDEITASIKDIVDLLKSFEKIYENHIVPVNGLPKNYALNSATILKTCIFLNDLQYGVPLAYKIAPILKSDLTEKQVDRSYLGYVYTLQYLWYVLLGEQKFLDSPLKNLHLAHEIYPLEETDKFSRFSLMPKKRKKDYWASLDGFFRMIKSEIIEHLENELKKKSNFNKLFDALLVCQNFNKNLIENYFVTYKLKDPEYLSKEDKKSVYKKLDYYFMWYEVDVLDGSKASIFNGIPAFTSILIGNIEKKRHLINEEEIFVLRFKHRVGEKCYDYSYGILIEAFGSTGISDYSGWLIFLDCATDCSGFGGSLHYEAEICIENYLDEGMIKIKEITVDKNVFIDYLSNKSIPRSFDDEIYPEFTYTYEENVFTKDEVNGELSTIETSYEPNKYVVQSLKTQEDRFMSDTKGKFFEYLFFNWLAENNMKTCDVISCDTILENEQIDIYLEDREFIHLFECKVAIHNPQKVIKQVKNKINALNNSEKKIVPWIIVYSGVSDERIKEINREGIKVCANFKRKIENWRKLNKNSKKIIFSILEFELEY
;
A
#
# COMPACT_ATOMS: atom_id res chain seq x y z
N MET A 1 -13.63 -13.93 -18.71
CA MET A 1 -14.34 -13.37 -19.87
C MET A 1 -15.63 -12.71 -19.38
N VAL A 2 -15.62 -11.39 -19.30
CA VAL A 2 -16.81 -10.53 -19.10
C VAL A 2 -17.16 -9.96 -20.48
N SER A 3 -18.43 -9.99 -20.88
CA SER A 3 -18.88 -9.60 -22.22
C SER A 3 -18.63 -8.11 -22.50
N LYS A 4 -18.02 -7.82 -23.65
CA LYS A 4 -17.70 -6.46 -24.18
C LYS A 4 -18.91 -5.53 -24.38
N GLU A 5 -20.14 -5.96 -24.11
CA GLU A 5 -21.38 -5.21 -24.41
C GLU A 5 -22.04 -4.55 -23.19
N ASP A 6 -21.49 -4.68 -21.98
CA ASP A 6 -21.87 -3.89 -20.80
C ASP A 6 -20.90 -2.71 -20.57
N ILE A 7 -20.59 -1.94 -21.63
CA ILE A 7 -19.99 -0.61 -21.45
C ILE A 7 -21.10 0.32 -20.95
N LYS A 8 -21.55 0.08 -19.72
CA LYS A 8 -22.04 1.15 -18.85
C LYS A 8 -20.99 2.24 -18.93
N LEU A 9 -21.39 3.51 -19.07
CA LEU A 9 -20.47 4.63 -18.86
C LEU A 9 -19.66 4.30 -17.61
N GLU A 10 -18.39 3.92 -17.79
CA GLU A 10 -17.45 3.72 -16.70
C GLU A 10 -17.25 5.11 -16.14
N SER A 11 -18.12 5.52 -15.22
CA SER A 11 -17.94 6.73 -14.45
C SER A 11 -16.67 6.49 -13.65
N ARG A 12 -15.59 7.13 -14.08
CA ARG A 12 -14.29 6.99 -13.45
C ARG A 12 -14.26 7.96 -12.27
N ASP A 13 -14.02 7.41 -11.08
CA ASP A 13 -13.95 8.15 -9.82
C ASP A 13 -12.90 9.25 -9.94
N ALA A 14 -13.25 10.48 -9.54
CA ALA A 14 -12.38 11.63 -9.64
C ALA A 14 -12.15 12.30 -8.27
N ASP A 15 -12.63 11.70 -7.17
CA ASP A 15 -12.58 12.29 -5.83
C ASP A 15 -11.15 12.57 -5.39
N ASP A 16 -10.28 11.58 -5.54
CA ASP A 16 -8.91 11.61 -5.06
C ASP A 16 -8.11 12.74 -5.71
N PHE A 17 -8.10 12.76 -7.05
CA PHE A 17 -7.37 13.76 -7.82
C PHE A 17 -7.88 15.18 -7.54
N PHE A 18 -9.20 15.38 -7.57
CA PHE A 18 -9.76 16.73 -7.39
C PHE A 18 -9.71 17.20 -5.93
N SER A 19 -9.68 16.29 -4.96
CA SER A 19 -9.40 16.65 -3.57
C SER A 19 -8.00 17.26 -3.42
N TYR A 20 -6.97 16.63 -4.00
CA TYR A 20 -5.61 17.19 -3.94
C TYR A 20 -5.45 18.47 -4.76
N TYR A 21 -6.13 18.58 -5.91
CA TYR A 21 -6.23 19.85 -6.64
C TYR A 21 -6.82 20.95 -5.73
N ASN A 22 -7.94 20.68 -5.06
CA ASN A 22 -8.61 21.67 -4.21
C ASN A 22 -7.75 22.04 -3.00
N ILE A 23 -7.09 21.07 -2.36
CA ILE A 23 -6.13 21.31 -1.28
C ILE A 23 -5.03 22.26 -1.76
N LEU A 24 -4.37 21.92 -2.87
CA LEU A 24 -3.30 22.74 -3.45
C LEU A 24 -3.81 24.14 -3.81
N ASN A 25 -5.02 24.26 -4.36
CA ASN A 25 -5.63 25.54 -4.70
C ASN A 25 -5.86 26.42 -3.45
N ILE A 26 -6.30 25.83 -2.33
CA ILE A 26 -6.49 26.53 -1.06
C ILE A 26 -5.14 26.98 -0.47
N VAL A 27 -4.18 26.05 -0.35
CA VAL A 27 -2.94 26.36 0.36
C VAL A 27 -1.95 27.16 -0.49
N ALA A 28 -2.06 27.14 -1.82
CA ALA A 28 -1.26 27.98 -2.70
C ALA A 28 -1.65 29.47 -2.65
N ASP A 29 -2.81 29.83 -2.11
CA ASP A 29 -3.16 31.23 -1.84
C ASP A 29 -2.40 31.77 -0.63
N LEU A 30 -1.13 32.11 -0.86
CA LEU A 30 -0.24 32.71 0.14
C LEU A 30 -0.78 34.01 0.72
N THR A 31 -1.58 34.77 -0.03
CA THR A 31 -2.11 36.05 0.45
C THR A 31 -3.12 35.79 1.55
N SER A 32 -4.05 34.87 1.31
CA SER A 32 -5.06 34.45 2.29
C SER A 32 -4.42 33.73 3.48
N PHE A 33 -3.44 32.85 3.25
CA PHE A 33 -2.72 32.18 4.34
C PHE A 33 -1.99 33.16 5.26
N LYS A 34 -1.21 34.10 4.71
CA LYS A 34 -0.49 35.13 5.49
C LYS A 34 -1.45 36.06 6.23
N LYS A 35 -2.57 36.43 5.60
CA LYS A 35 -3.63 37.21 6.26
C LYS A 35 -4.24 36.43 7.42
N TRP A 36 -4.54 35.15 7.24
CA TRP A 36 -5.08 34.30 8.31
C TRP A 36 -4.09 34.16 9.49
N LEU A 37 -2.80 33.93 9.23
CA LEU A 37 -1.78 33.90 10.29
C LEU A 37 -1.75 35.19 11.10
N LYS A 38 -1.84 36.35 10.42
CA LYS A 38 -1.85 37.65 11.08
C LYS A 38 -3.12 37.88 11.88
N ASP A 39 -4.29 37.65 11.28
CA ASP A 39 -5.56 38.02 11.87
C ASP A 39 -5.99 37.04 12.98
N TYR A 40 -5.75 35.74 12.78
CA TYR A 40 -6.18 34.68 13.69
C TYR A 40 -5.14 34.33 14.75
N HIS A 41 -3.86 34.24 14.38
CA HIS A 41 -2.76 33.89 15.30
C HIS A 41 -1.94 35.10 15.78
N SER A 42 -2.23 36.32 15.31
CA SER A 42 -1.40 37.50 15.60
C SER A 42 0.08 37.33 15.18
N LEU A 43 0.39 36.43 14.25
CA LEU A 43 1.74 36.15 13.79
C LEU A 43 2.14 37.12 12.67
N VAL A 44 3.07 38.03 12.98
CA VAL A 44 3.62 38.98 11.99
C VAL A 44 4.91 38.45 11.35
N ASN A 45 5.70 37.67 12.09
CA ASN A 45 6.88 36.96 11.59
C ASN A 45 6.60 35.46 11.55
N TYR A 46 6.54 34.89 10.36
CA TYR A 46 6.25 33.49 10.10
C TYR A 46 7.41 32.79 9.36
N ASN A 47 8.64 33.31 9.45
CA ASN A 47 9.82 32.68 8.86
C ASN A 47 10.07 31.27 9.39
N GLU A 48 9.78 31.03 10.67
CA GLU A 48 9.91 29.70 11.30
C GLU A 48 8.91 28.67 10.75
N LEU A 49 7.86 29.11 10.05
CA LEU A 49 6.87 28.22 9.45
C LEU A 49 7.26 27.75 8.04
N LEU A 50 8.32 28.30 7.45
CA LEU A 50 8.63 28.07 6.04
C LEU A 50 8.92 26.59 5.73
N ASP A 51 9.81 25.96 6.49
CA ASP A 51 10.21 24.55 6.27
C ASP A 51 8.98 23.64 6.29
N GLY A 52 8.09 23.85 7.27
CA GLY A 52 6.87 23.08 7.39
C GLY A 52 5.82 23.39 6.32
N TYR A 53 5.72 24.62 5.86
CA TYR A 53 4.85 25.01 4.74
C TYR A 53 5.32 24.37 3.42
N VAL A 54 6.63 24.41 3.14
CA VAL A 54 7.24 23.73 1.98
C VAL A 54 7.01 22.22 2.07
N PHE A 55 7.19 21.64 3.27
CA PHE A 55 6.93 20.23 3.51
C PHE A 55 5.46 19.85 3.29
N PHE A 56 4.52 20.69 3.72
CA PHE A 56 3.08 20.50 3.50
C PHE A 56 2.74 20.48 2.01
N LEU A 57 3.23 21.45 1.25
CA LEU A 57 3.04 21.50 -0.20
C LEU A 57 3.63 20.27 -0.90
N ASN A 58 4.86 19.88 -0.52
CA ASN A 58 5.50 18.66 -1.05
C ASN A 58 4.66 17.41 -0.75
N THR A 59 4.11 17.31 0.45
CA THR A 59 3.21 16.23 0.86
C THR A 59 1.94 16.19 -0.01
N CYS A 60 1.36 17.35 -0.32
CA CYS A 60 0.21 17.45 -1.23
C CYS A 60 0.56 17.05 -2.67
N PHE A 61 1.75 17.40 -3.16
CA PHE A 61 2.22 16.96 -4.48
C PHE A 61 2.46 15.46 -4.55
N ARG A 62 3.02 14.85 -3.50
CA ARG A 62 3.18 13.40 -3.41
C ARG A 62 1.83 12.70 -3.43
N GLY A 63 0.86 13.21 -2.66
CA GLY A 63 -0.51 12.74 -2.69
C GLY A 63 -1.17 12.87 -4.08
N LEU A 64 -1.05 14.03 -4.74
CA LEU A 64 -1.52 14.20 -6.12
C LEU A 64 -0.87 13.20 -7.09
N ILE A 65 0.43 12.96 -6.98
CA ILE A 65 1.14 11.99 -7.82
C ILE A 65 0.62 10.58 -7.55
N ASP A 66 0.39 10.21 -6.29
CA ASP A 66 -0.20 8.92 -5.94
C ASP A 66 -1.56 8.73 -6.62
N THR A 67 -2.40 9.77 -6.61
CA THR A 67 -3.66 9.71 -7.36
C THR A 67 -3.41 9.47 -8.84
N ILE A 68 -2.46 10.15 -9.48
CA ILE A 68 -2.14 9.94 -10.91
C ILE A 68 -1.62 8.53 -11.20
N ILE A 69 -0.88 7.92 -10.25
CA ILE A 69 -0.38 6.55 -10.38
C ILE A 69 -1.57 5.59 -10.47
N LEU A 70 -2.54 5.74 -9.59
CA LEU A 70 -3.69 4.84 -9.45
C LEU A 70 -4.85 5.18 -10.40
N GLU A 71 -4.96 6.43 -10.83
CA GLU A 71 -6.10 6.98 -11.55
C GLU A 71 -6.06 6.65 -13.04
N ASN A 72 -7.16 6.09 -13.53
CA ASN A 72 -7.38 5.85 -14.96
C ASN A 72 -8.41 6.84 -15.55
N SER A 73 -9.03 7.71 -14.73
CA SER A 73 -10.02 8.72 -15.13
C SER A 73 -9.64 9.53 -16.35
N PHE A 74 -8.39 9.97 -16.43
CA PHE A 74 -7.94 10.88 -17.47
C PHE A 74 -7.48 10.17 -18.75
N GLY A 75 -7.50 8.84 -18.82
CA GLY A 75 -6.99 8.12 -19.99
C GLY A 75 -5.52 8.43 -20.29
N ILE A 76 -4.74 8.68 -19.23
CA ILE A 76 -3.29 8.82 -19.29
C ILE A 76 -2.73 7.41 -19.35
N GLU A 77 -2.06 7.09 -20.45
CA GLU A 77 -1.66 5.73 -20.74
C GLU A 77 -0.48 5.30 -19.86
N GLU A 78 -0.60 4.10 -19.31
CA GLU A 78 0.43 3.38 -18.56
C GLU A 78 0.93 2.23 -19.43
N ASP A 79 2.24 2.03 -19.46
CA ASP A 79 2.84 0.84 -20.05
C ASP A 79 3.26 -0.16 -18.96
N TYR A 80 3.61 -1.37 -19.41
CA TYR A 80 4.01 -2.44 -18.50
C TYR A 80 5.30 -2.13 -17.72
N ILE A 81 6.21 -1.33 -18.31
CA ILE A 81 7.43 -0.88 -17.63
C ILE A 81 7.08 -0.03 -16.41
N PHE A 82 6.22 0.98 -16.57
CA PHE A 82 5.80 1.82 -15.45
C PHE A 82 5.02 1.01 -14.41
N TYR A 83 4.12 0.11 -14.85
CA TYR A 83 3.40 -0.82 -13.98
C TYR A 83 4.35 -1.62 -13.07
N ARG A 84 5.37 -2.25 -13.67
CA ARG A 84 6.36 -3.02 -12.90
C ARG A 84 7.22 -2.15 -12.01
N ALA A 85 7.65 -1.00 -12.53
CA ALA A 85 8.43 -0.04 -11.76
C ALA A 85 7.68 0.44 -10.50
N ARG A 86 6.38 0.74 -10.60
CA ARG A 86 5.56 1.13 -9.43
C ARG A 86 5.31 -0.03 -8.47
N PHE A 87 5.15 -1.25 -8.99
CA PHE A 87 4.92 -2.43 -8.17
C PHE A 87 6.10 -2.71 -7.23
N VAL A 88 7.33 -2.58 -7.73
CA VAL A 88 8.55 -2.79 -6.92
C VAL A 88 9.09 -1.52 -6.24
N GLY A 89 8.50 -0.36 -6.49
CA GLY A 89 8.93 0.91 -5.89
C GLY A 89 10.22 1.50 -6.48
N VAL A 90 10.46 1.36 -7.79
CA VAL A 90 11.59 2.02 -8.48
C VAL A 90 11.42 3.53 -8.38
N ASN A 91 12.48 4.25 -8.03
CA ASN A 91 12.43 5.70 -8.01
C ASN A 91 12.09 6.25 -9.40
N ILE A 92 11.15 7.20 -9.49
CA ILE A 92 10.73 7.85 -10.73
C ILE A 92 11.87 8.39 -11.61
N ASP A 93 12.97 8.87 -11.01
CA ASP A 93 14.15 9.35 -11.74
C ASP A 93 14.92 8.22 -12.44
N ASP A 94 14.75 6.99 -11.97
CA ASP A 94 15.31 5.77 -12.56
C ASP A 94 14.34 5.09 -13.55
N ILE A 95 13.09 5.57 -13.71
CA ILE A 95 12.11 5.04 -14.66
C ILE A 95 12.28 5.74 -16.02
N PRO A 96 12.47 5.03 -17.14
CA PRO A 96 12.54 5.65 -18.47
C PRO A 96 11.22 6.31 -18.91
N ASN A 97 11.27 7.28 -19.82
CA ASN A 97 10.10 8.01 -20.31
C ASN A 97 9.29 7.20 -21.35
N THR A 98 8.93 5.95 -21.03
CA THR A 98 8.33 4.98 -21.98
C THR A 98 6.83 5.14 -22.17
N CYS A 99 6.12 5.78 -21.24
CA CYS A 99 4.70 6.06 -21.33
C CYS A 99 4.34 7.48 -20.86
N GLU A 100 3.11 7.90 -21.17
CA GLU A 100 2.59 9.21 -20.82
C GLU A 100 2.49 9.43 -19.32
N LYS A 101 2.12 8.41 -18.55
CA LYS A 101 2.01 8.52 -17.09
C LYS A 101 3.37 8.87 -16.46
N THR A 102 4.46 8.22 -16.88
CA THR A 102 5.82 8.58 -16.45
C THR A 102 6.16 10.03 -16.79
N ILE A 103 5.90 10.44 -18.03
CA ILE A 103 6.20 11.79 -18.53
C ILE A 103 5.41 12.84 -17.73
N PHE A 104 4.12 12.60 -17.51
CA PHE A 104 3.23 13.50 -16.79
C PHE A 104 3.66 13.68 -15.33
N ILE A 105 3.94 12.59 -14.63
CA ILE A 105 4.42 12.61 -13.24
C ILE A 105 5.74 13.39 -13.13
N LYS A 106 6.70 13.12 -14.02
CA LYS A 106 7.99 13.84 -14.03
C LYS A 106 7.83 15.33 -14.29
N ASN A 107 6.94 15.73 -15.21
CA ASN A 107 6.65 17.14 -15.46
C ASN A 107 6.02 17.85 -14.25
N ILE A 108 5.18 17.16 -13.46
CA ILE A 108 4.64 17.69 -12.20
C ILE A 108 5.75 17.82 -11.15
N LEU A 109 6.62 16.80 -11.02
CA LEU A 109 7.74 16.81 -10.07
C LEU A 109 8.78 17.88 -10.36
N GLU A 110 9.07 18.15 -11.63
CA GLU A 110 9.99 19.23 -12.02
C GLU A 110 9.43 20.61 -11.65
N ARG A 111 8.10 20.79 -11.72
CA ARG A 111 7.46 22.03 -11.22
C ARG A 111 7.51 22.11 -9.70
N SER A 112 7.24 21.02 -8.98
CA SER A 112 7.27 21.01 -7.52
C SER A 112 8.70 21.14 -6.95
N LYS A 113 9.75 20.84 -7.73
CA LYS A 113 11.16 20.98 -7.35
C LYS A 113 11.52 22.40 -6.90
N LYS A 114 10.97 23.44 -7.54
CA LYS A 114 11.21 24.85 -7.14
C LYS A 114 10.66 25.16 -5.75
N ILE A 115 9.48 24.61 -5.43
CA ILE A 115 8.91 24.69 -4.07
C ILE A 115 9.82 23.98 -3.08
N ARG A 116 10.21 22.73 -3.36
CA ARG A 116 11.03 21.92 -2.45
C ARG A 116 12.37 22.58 -2.11
N ASN A 117 12.91 23.35 -3.06
CA ASN A 117 14.19 24.03 -2.91
C ASN A 117 14.07 25.47 -2.39
N SER A 118 12.85 25.97 -2.13
CA SER A 118 12.65 27.35 -1.65
C SER A 118 13.16 27.49 -0.22
N THR A 119 14.00 28.50 0.01
CA THR A 119 14.65 28.78 1.30
C THR A 119 14.13 30.05 1.98
N ASN A 120 13.26 30.80 1.29
CA ASN A 120 12.59 31.99 1.83
C ASN A 120 11.19 32.18 1.22
N TRP A 121 10.42 33.12 1.80
CA TRP A 121 9.04 33.41 1.39
C TRP A 121 8.91 34.05 0.00
N ASP A 122 9.96 34.69 -0.53
CA ASP A 122 9.92 35.29 -1.87
C ASP A 122 10.12 34.20 -2.94
N GLU A 123 11.05 33.27 -2.70
CA GLU A 123 11.27 32.09 -3.56
C GLU A 123 10.03 31.20 -3.64
N ILE A 124 9.36 30.94 -2.52
CA ILE A 124 8.13 30.13 -2.52
C ILE A 124 6.98 30.86 -3.24
N THR A 125 6.88 32.19 -3.08
CA THR A 125 5.89 33.02 -3.78
C THR A 125 6.11 32.99 -5.29
N ALA A 126 7.36 33.07 -5.74
CA ALA A 126 7.72 32.94 -7.14
C ALA A 126 7.42 31.52 -7.66
N SER A 127 7.76 30.48 -6.89
CA SER A 127 7.57 29.08 -7.25
C SER A 127 6.09 28.69 -7.36
N ILE A 128 5.23 29.22 -6.49
CA ILE A 128 3.79 28.95 -6.52
C ILE A 128 3.14 29.48 -7.82
N LYS A 129 3.65 30.58 -8.41
CA LYS A 129 3.12 31.07 -9.69
C LYS A 129 3.20 30.02 -10.81
N ASP A 130 4.26 29.21 -10.84
CA ASP A 130 4.45 28.15 -11.84
C ASP A 130 3.44 26.99 -11.68
N ILE A 131 2.92 26.83 -10.46
CA ILE A 131 1.92 25.81 -10.12
C ILE A 131 0.51 26.33 -10.33
N VAL A 132 0.26 27.62 -10.14
CA VAL A 132 -1.04 28.24 -10.43
C VAL A 132 -1.47 27.94 -11.87
N ASP A 133 -0.55 27.91 -12.84
CA ASP A 133 -0.90 27.56 -14.22
C ASP A 133 -1.25 26.07 -14.41
N LEU A 134 -0.65 25.18 -13.63
CA LEU A 134 -1.07 23.77 -13.53
C LEU A 134 -2.47 23.67 -12.93
N LEU A 135 -2.71 24.34 -11.80
CA LEU A 135 -3.99 24.33 -11.12
C LEU A 135 -5.12 24.93 -11.98
N LYS A 136 -4.87 25.97 -12.77
CA LYS A 136 -5.83 26.49 -13.77
C LYS A 136 -6.21 25.46 -14.83
N SER A 137 -5.27 24.59 -15.21
CA SER A 137 -5.55 23.51 -16.16
C SER A 137 -6.49 22.49 -15.53
N PHE A 138 -6.26 22.14 -14.26
CA PHE A 138 -7.13 21.25 -13.49
C PHE A 138 -8.49 21.88 -13.19
N GLU A 139 -8.55 23.17 -12.89
CA GLU A 139 -9.80 23.92 -12.71
C GLU A 139 -10.68 23.83 -13.97
N LYS A 140 -10.10 24.01 -15.16
CA LYS A 140 -10.84 23.84 -16.42
C LYS A 140 -11.39 22.42 -16.58
N ILE A 141 -10.65 21.40 -16.13
CA ILE A 141 -11.14 20.02 -16.15
C ILE A 141 -12.28 19.85 -15.16
N TYR A 142 -12.09 20.33 -13.92
CA TYR A 142 -13.11 20.32 -12.89
C TYR A 142 -14.39 20.94 -13.43
N GLU A 143 -14.35 22.18 -13.92
CA GLU A 143 -15.53 22.91 -14.38
C GLU A 143 -16.26 22.23 -15.54
N ASN A 144 -15.54 21.71 -16.53
CA ASN A 144 -16.16 21.24 -17.78
C ASN A 144 -16.43 19.72 -17.84
N HIS A 145 -15.70 18.92 -17.06
CA HIS A 145 -15.71 17.46 -17.21
C HIS A 145 -16.07 16.70 -15.94
N ILE A 146 -15.97 17.35 -14.77
CA ILE A 146 -16.31 16.69 -13.50
C ILE A 146 -17.75 16.97 -13.16
N VAL A 147 -18.50 15.90 -12.89
CA VAL A 147 -19.90 15.98 -12.48
C VAL A 147 -20.07 15.32 -11.11
N PRO A 148 -20.92 15.91 -10.23
CA PRO A 148 -21.24 15.30 -8.96
C PRO A 148 -22.19 14.12 -9.15
N VAL A 149 -21.99 13.07 -8.36
CA VAL A 149 -22.89 11.91 -8.33
C VAL A 149 -24.17 12.25 -7.57
N ASN A 150 -25.29 11.61 -7.94
CA ASN A 150 -26.58 11.70 -7.25
C ASN A 150 -27.13 13.14 -7.08
N GLY A 151 -26.79 14.06 -7.99
CA GLY A 151 -27.35 15.42 -8.01
C GLY A 151 -26.89 16.33 -6.88
N LEU A 152 -25.81 15.99 -6.17
CA LEU A 152 -25.20 16.87 -5.17
C LEU A 152 -24.74 18.19 -5.83
N PRO A 153 -24.76 19.33 -5.11
CA PRO A 153 -24.11 20.53 -5.60
C PRO A 153 -22.61 20.27 -5.78
N LYS A 154 -22.07 20.59 -6.96
CA LYS A 154 -20.70 20.26 -7.36
C LYS A 154 -19.63 20.68 -6.34
N ASN A 155 -19.70 21.94 -5.87
CA ASN A 155 -18.78 22.45 -4.86
C ASN A 155 -18.93 21.78 -3.49
N TYR A 156 -20.16 21.34 -3.14
CA TYR A 156 -20.38 20.59 -1.91
C TYR A 156 -19.76 19.18 -2.00
N ALA A 157 -19.90 18.51 -3.15
CA ALA A 157 -19.25 17.23 -3.41
C ALA A 157 -17.72 17.34 -3.35
N LEU A 158 -17.14 18.34 -4.02
CA LEU A 158 -15.69 18.60 -3.97
C LEU A 158 -15.21 18.88 -2.54
N ASN A 159 -15.89 19.77 -1.81
CA ASN A 159 -15.49 20.10 -0.44
C ASN A 159 -15.59 18.87 0.49
N SER A 160 -16.62 18.04 0.30
CA SER A 160 -16.81 16.81 1.08
C SER A 160 -15.71 15.79 0.82
N ALA A 161 -15.40 15.52 -0.45
CA ALA A 161 -14.26 14.66 -0.83
C ALA A 161 -12.94 15.19 -0.26
N THR A 162 -12.75 16.52 -0.34
CA THR A 162 -11.55 17.18 0.17
C THR A 162 -11.39 17.02 1.68
N ILE A 163 -12.48 17.16 2.45
CA ILE A 163 -12.48 16.94 3.91
C ILE A 163 -12.08 15.50 4.26
N LEU A 164 -12.67 14.52 3.56
CA LEU A 164 -12.36 13.10 3.77
C LEU A 164 -10.88 12.81 3.48
N LYS A 165 -10.34 13.30 2.36
CA LYS A 165 -8.92 13.11 1.99
C LYS A 165 -7.97 13.85 2.91
N THR A 166 -8.32 15.05 3.38
CA THR A 166 -7.52 15.78 4.38
C THR A 166 -7.42 14.97 5.68
N CYS A 167 -8.54 14.43 6.16
CA CYS A 167 -8.56 13.58 7.35
C CYS A 167 -7.69 12.32 7.19
N ILE A 168 -7.83 11.61 6.07
CA ILE A 168 -7.16 10.31 5.87
C ILE A 168 -5.68 10.48 5.56
N PHE A 169 -5.31 11.46 4.73
CA PHE A 169 -3.96 11.50 4.14
C PHE A 169 -3.06 12.60 4.70
N LEU A 170 -3.63 13.65 5.29
CA LEU A 170 -2.86 14.77 5.85
C LEU A 170 -2.89 14.83 7.38
N ASN A 171 -3.93 14.26 8.01
CA ASN A 171 -4.04 14.19 9.47
C ASN A 171 -3.56 12.87 10.07
N ASP A 172 -3.62 11.76 9.34
CA ASP A 172 -3.16 10.45 9.83
C ASP A 172 -1.63 10.34 9.77
N LEU A 173 -1.00 10.15 10.94
CA LEU A 173 0.45 10.06 11.11
C LEU A 173 0.91 8.70 11.61
N GLN A 174 0.19 7.61 11.29
CA GLN A 174 0.54 6.24 11.68
C GLN A 174 2.03 5.88 11.50
N TYR A 175 2.78 6.58 10.65
CA TYR A 175 4.20 6.34 10.42
C TYR A 175 5.13 7.52 10.78
N GLY A 176 4.72 8.40 11.69
CA GLY A 176 5.49 9.57 12.16
C GLY A 176 5.55 10.74 11.17
N VAL A 177 4.88 10.62 10.02
CA VAL A 177 4.69 11.65 8.98
C VAL A 177 3.33 11.42 8.32
N PRO A 178 2.75 12.43 7.64
CA PRO A 178 1.48 12.30 6.93
C PRO A 178 1.48 11.15 5.94
N LEU A 179 0.39 10.38 5.91
CA LEU A 179 0.24 9.23 5.01
C LEU A 179 0.48 9.62 3.53
N ALA A 180 -0.03 10.78 3.08
CA ALA A 180 0.23 11.33 1.74
C ALA A 180 1.71 11.40 1.35
N TYR A 181 2.61 11.53 2.32
CA TYR A 181 4.05 11.59 2.09
C TYR A 181 4.64 10.23 1.68
N LYS A 182 4.03 9.13 2.15
CA LYS A 182 4.55 7.77 2.06
C LYS A 182 3.87 6.89 1.02
N ILE A 183 2.65 7.23 0.60
CA ILE A 183 1.83 6.36 -0.25
C ILE A 183 2.39 6.13 -1.65
N ALA A 184 3.06 7.12 -2.27
CA ALA A 184 3.58 7.00 -3.63
C ALA A 184 4.88 6.14 -3.67
N PRO A 185 4.83 4.87 -4.12
CA PRO A 185 5.95 3.94 -3.96
C PRO A 185 7.18 4.31 -4.80
N ILE A 186 6.97 5.03 -5.91
CA ILE A 186 8.04 5.48 -6.82
C ILE A 186 8.74 6.76 -6.36
N LEU A 187 8.33 7.36 -5.24
CA LEU A 187 8.92 8.59 -4.71
C LEU A 187 9.71 8.31 -3.43
N LYS A 188 11.04 8.21 -3.54
CA LYS A 188 11.91 7.99 -2.36
C LYS A 188 11.68 9.05 -1.29
N SER A 189 11.61 8.63 -0.03
CA SER A 189 11.66 9.55 1.10
C SER A 189 13.07 10.12 1.25
N ASP A 190 13.18 11.43 1.21
CA ASP A 190 14.43 12.19 1.35
C ASP A 190 14.49 12.97 2.67
N LEU A 191 13.57 12.71 3.61
CA LEU A 191 13.56 13.39 4.91
C LEU A 191 14.61 12.84 5.86
N THR A 192 15.50 13.72 6.29
CA THR A 192 16.29 13.53 7.51
C THR A 192 15.45 13.82 8.74
N GLU A 193 15.79 13.21 9.89
CA GLU A 193 15.13 13.48 11.17
C GLU A 193 15.11 14.98 11.51
N LYS A 194 16.22 15.69 11.28
CA LYS A 194 16.31 17.14 11.50
C LYS A 194 15.32 17.92 10.63
N GLN A 195 15.05 17.46 9.40
CA GLN A 195 14.05 18.09 8.54
C GLN A 195 12.63 17.79 9.01
N VAL A 196 12.34 16.57 9.46
CA VAL A 196 11.04 16.21 10.04
C VAL A 196 10.71 17.09 11.25
N ASP A 197 11.68 17.29 12.15
CA ASP A 197 11.49 18.12 13.33
C ASP A 197 11.24 19.60 12.98
N ARG A 198 12.04 20.16 12.07
CA ARG A 198 11.89 21.56 11.63
C ARG A 198 10.59 21.79 10.85
N SER A 199 10.09 20.77 10.18
CA SER A 199 8.88 20.86 9.37
C SER A 199 7.59 20.83 10.19
N TYR A 200 7.62 20.37 11.44
CA TYR A 200 6.41 20.17 12.23
C TYR A 200 5.55 21.44 12.33
N LEU A 201 6.13 22.54 12.83
CA LEU A 201 5.35 23.74 13.16
C LEU A 201 4.65 24.31 11.92
N GLY A 202 5.40 24.57 10.85
CA GLY A 202 4.83 25.08 9.60
C GLY A 202 3.80 24.13 8.98
N TYR A 203 4.01 22.82 9.09
CA TYR A 203 3.05 21.83 8.60
C TYR A 203 1.72 21.94 9.33
N VAL A 204 1.74 22.01 10.67
CA VAL A 204 0.53 22.08 11.49
C VAL A 204 -0.26 23.36 11.24
N TYR A 205 0.40 24.52 11.15
CA TYR A 205 -0.28 25.78 10.82
C TYR A 205 -0.92 25.75 9.43
N THR A 206 -0.24 25.13 8.45
CA THR A 206 -0.78 25.00 7.09
C THR A 206 -1.98 24.05 7.07
N LEU A 207 -1.90 22.92 7.77
CA LEU A 207 -3.01 21.98 7.94
C LEU A 207 -4.20 22.63 8.65
N GLN A 208 -3.93 23.43 9.68
CA GLN A 208 -4.96 24.15 10.42
C GLN A 208 -5.66 25.20 9.54
N TYR A 209 -4.90 25.93 8.72
CA TYR A 209 -5.46 26.85 7.74
C TYR A 209 -6.35 26.13 6.72
N LEU A 210 -5.92 24.97 6.21
CA LEU A 210 -6.73 24.15 5.31
C LEU A 210 -8.08 23.80 5.96
N TRP A 211 -8.08 23.35 7.21
CA TRP A 211 -9.31 23.08 7.95
C TRP A 211 -10.19 24.32 8.16
N TYR A 212 -9.58 25.47 8.45
CA TYR A 212 -10.31 26.74 8.56
C TYR A 212 -11.09 27.07 7.28
N VAL A 213 -10.46 26.88 6.11
CA VAL A 213 -11.10 27.13 4.81
C VAL A 213 -12.17 26.08 4.50
N LEU A 214 -11.88 24.78 4.69
CA LEU A 214 -12.81 23.68 4.34
C LEU A 214 -14.09 23.67 5.18
N LEU A 215 -14.02 24.06 6.45
CA LEU A 215 -15.17 24.10 7.36
C LEU A 215 -15.89 25.46 7.32
N GLY A 216 -15.17 26.51 6.92
CA GLY A 216 -15.58 27.89 7.14
C GLY A 216 -15.36 28.33 8.58
N GLU A 217 -15.23 29.65 8.77
CA GLU A 217 -14.81 30.27 10.03
C GLU A 217 -15.62 29.80 11.23
N GLN A 218 -16.95 29.90 11.19
CA GLN A 218 -17.79 29.58 12.35
C GLN A 218 -17.66 28.11 12.76
N LYS A 219 -17.81 27.16 11.82
CA LYS A 219 -17.70 25.73 12.12
C LYS A 219 -16.29 25.37 12.61
N PHE A 220 -15.27 26.00 12.06
CA PHE A 220 -13.89 25.80 12.51
C PHE A 220 -13.69 26.29 13.96
N LEU A 221 -14.19 27.48 14.31
CA LEU A 221 -14.13 28.05 15.66
C LEU A 221 -14.90 27.22 16.69
N ASP A 222 -15.97 26.57 16.26
CA ASP A 222 -16.77 25.67 17.09
C ASP A 222 -16.14 24.27 17.22
N SER A 223 -15.18 23.93 16.36
CA SER A 223 -14.48 22.64 16.38
C SER A 223 -13.20 22.65 17.25
N PRO A 224 -12.70 21.48 17.67
CA PRO A 224 -11.41 21.32 18.34
C PRO A 224 -10.23 21.80 17.48
N LEU A 225 -10.37 21.79 16.15
CA LEU A 225 -9.30 22.12 15.21
C LEU A 225 -8.81 23.56 15.30
N LYS A 226 -9.55 24.45 15.97
CA LYS A 226 -9.09 25.81 16.30
C LYS A 226 -7.80 25.85 17.12
N ASN A 227 -7.44 24.75 17.78
CA ASN A 227 -6.23 24.59 18.57
C ASN A 227 -5.25 23.56 17.99
N LEU A 228 -5.35 23.21 16.70
CA LEU A 228 -4.51 22.17 16.09
C LEU A 228 -3.00 22.48 16.22
N HIS A 229 -2.58 23.75 16.06
CA HIS A 229 -1.21 24.21 16.30
C HIS A 229 -0.67 23.91 17.72
N LEU A 230 -1.56 23.73 18.70
CA LEU A 230 -1.22 23.40 20.09
C LEU A 230 -1.28 21.89 20.35
N ALA A 231 -1.30 21.03 19.33
CA ALA A 231 -1.48 19.59 19.52
C ALA A 231 -0.51 18.97 20.52
N HIS A 232 0.76 19.40 20.48
CA HIS A 232 1.79 18.95 21.40
C HIS A 232 1.61 19.40 22.86
N GLU A 233 0.87 20.49 23.09
CA GLU A 233 0.52 20.99 24.43
C GLU A 233 -0.74 20.32 24.97
N ILE A 234 -1.71 20.03 24.09
CA ILE A 234 -3.00 19.40 24.43
C ILE A 234 -2.83 17.90 24.67
N TYR A 235 -1.99 17.26 23.86
CA TYR A 235 -1.66 15.84 23.95
C TYR A 235 -0.17 15.66 24.24
N PRO A 236 0.31 16.09 25.43
CA PRO A 236 1.70 15.88 25.79
C PRO A 236 1.95 14.38 25.86
N LEU A 237 3.01 13.91 25.19
CA LEU A 237 3.48 12.55 25.35
C LEU A 237 3.98 12.39 26.80
N GLU A 238 3.19 11.82 27.68
CA GLU A 238 3.66 11.47 29.01
C GLU A 238 4.85 10.50 28.88
N GLU A 239 6.00 10.81 29.52
CA GLU A 239 7.19 9.93 29.54
C GLU A 239 6.90 8.54 30.13
N THR A 240 5.71 8.34 30.72
CA THR A 240 5.34 7.21 31.56
C THR A 240 4.44 6.18 30.90
N ASP A 241 4.15 6.27 29.59
CA ASP A 241 3.33 5.26 28.94
C ASP A 241 4.11 3.95 28.72
N LYS A 242 4.36 3.25 29.83
CA LYS A 242 4.84 1.87 29.93
C LYS A 242 3.80 0.87 29.40
N PHE A 243 2.66 1.35 28.90
CA PHE A 243 1.56 0.55 28.36
C PHE A 243 1.60 0.49 26.82
N SER A 244 2.66 -0.04 26.23
CA SER A 244 2.53 -0.66 24.89
C SER A 244 3.57 -1.74 24.60
N ARG A 245 3.59 -2.83 25.37
CA ARG A 245 4.21 -4.10 24.91
C ARG A 245 3.54 -4.71 23.66
N PHE A 246 2.47 -4.10 23.15
CA PHE A 246 1.76 -4.51 21.93
C PHE A 246 1.89 -3.51 20.77
N SER A 247 2.67 -2.44 20.92
CA SER A 247 3.04 -1.56 19.81
C SER A 247 4.31 -2.13 19.17
N LEU A 248 4.17 -2.82 18.04
CA LEU A 248 5.28 -3.14 17.12
C LEU A 248 5.84 -1.88 16.43
N MET A 249 5.38 -0.68 16.79
CA MET A 249 5.99 0.55 16.32
C MET A 249 7.41 0.67 16.88
N PRO A 250 8.40 1.07 16.08
CA PRO A 250 9.76 1.32 16.55
C PRO A 250 9.71 2.22 17.78
N LYS A 251 10.54 1.92 18.80
CA LYS A 251 10.58 2.61 20.11
C LYS A 251 10.26 4.10 19.93
N LYS A 252 9.06 4.53 20.35
CA LYS A 252 8.63 5.94 20.33
C LYS A 252 9.72 6.77 20.99
N ARG A 253 10.37 7.65 20.21
CA ARG A 253 11.42 8.54 20.70
C ARG A 253 10.79 9.55 21.66
N LYS A 254 11.59 10.02 22.63
CA LYS A 254 11.15 10.88 23.75
C LYS A 254 10.53 12.24 23.35
N LYS A 255 10.35 12.55 22.06
CA LYS A 255 9.81 13.82 21.54
C LYS A 255 9.13 13.64 20.17
N ASP A 256 8.21 12.70 20.05
CA ASP A 256 7.47 12.55 18.79
C ASP A 256 6.32 13.58 18.71
N TYR A 257 6.65 14.86 18.47
CA TYR A 257 5.66 15.93 18.33
C TYR A 257 4.60 15.59 17.28
N TRP A 258 4.97 14.84 16.24
CA TRP A 258 4.06 14.37 15.21
C TRP A 258 2.97 13.48 15.79
N ALA A 259 3.30 12.53 16.68
CA ALA A 259 2.29 11.67 17.31
C ALA A 259 1.21 12.44 18.10
N SER A 260 1.44 13.69 18.50
CA SER A 260 0.43 14.51 19.17
C SER A 260 -0.73 14.94 18.25
N LEU A 261 -0.47 15.05 16.95
CA LEU A 261 -1.51 15.36 15.95
C LEU A 261 -2.50 14.21 15.76
N ASP A 262 -2.09 12.95 15.95
CA ASP A 262 -2.99 11.79 15.94
C ASP A 262 -4.07 11.90 17.04
N GLY A 263 -3.80 12.66 18.10
CA GLY A 263 -4.80 12.98 19.13
C GLY A 263 -6.05 13.67 18.54
N PHE A 264 -5.91 14.40 17.44
CA PHE A 264 -7.02 15.02 16.72
C PHE A 264 -7.77 14.07 15.79
N PHE A 265 -7.17 12.96 15.37
CA PHE A 265 -7.78 12.06 14.38
C PHE A 265 -9.14 11.53 14.86
N ARG A 266 -9.23 11.09 16.12
CA ARG A 266 -10.49 10.61 16.72
C ARG A 266 -11.55 11.72 16.78
N MET A 267 -11.16 12.93 17.17
CA MET A 267 -12.08 14.07 17.27
C MET A 267 -12.59 14.51 15.90
N ILE A 268 -11.71 14.61 14.90
CA ILE A 268 -12.08 14.91 13.51
C ILE A 268 -13.08 13.87 13.02
N LYS A 269 -12.79 12.59 13.26
CA LYS A 269 -13.67 11.50 12.86
C LYS A 269 -15.08 11.65 13.46
N SER A 270 -15.19 11.80 14.77
CA SER A 270 -16.50 11.86 15.44
C SER A 270 -17.27 13.16 15.18
N GLU A 271 -16.59 14.30 15.16
CA GLU A 271 -17.26 15.60 15.13
C GLU A 271 -17.48 16.14 13.71
N ILE A 272 -16.62 15.75 12.76
CA ILE A 272 -16.64 16.29 11.39
C ILE A 272 -17.03 15.19 10.41
N ILE A 273 -16.30 14.07 10.39
CA ILE A 273 -16.48 13.03 9.36
C ILE A 273 -17.81 12.32 9.52
N GLU A 274 -18.14 11.83 10.71
CA GLU A 274 -19.43 11.16 10.98
C GLU A 274 -20.62 12.08 10.72
N HIS A 275 -20.50 13.38 11.03
CA HIS A 275 -21.54 14.35 10.72
C HIS A 275 -21.71 14.54 9.20
N LEU A 276 -20.60 14.71 8.48
CA LEU A 276 -20.59 14.84 7.03
C LEU A 276 -21.17 13.60 6.34
N GLU A 277 -20.77 12.40 6.77
CA GLU A 277 -21.32 11.13 6.28
C GLU A 277 -22.83 11.07 6.46
N ASN A 278 -23.33 11.48 7.63
CA ASN A 278 -24.76 11.50 7.92
C ASN A 278 -25.50 12.52 7.06
N GLU A 279 -24.90 13.67 6.75
CA GLU A 279 -25.47 14.62 5.77
C GLU A 279 -25.51 14.04 4.36
N LEU A 280 -24.43 13.39 3.90
CA LEU A 280 -24.35 12.76 2.58
C LEU A 280 -25.40 11.64 2.45
N LYS A 281 -25.51 10.76 3.43
CA LYS A 281 -26.55 9.70 3.50
C LYS A 281 -27.95 10.28 3.33
N LYS A 282 -28.26 11.40 4.01
CA LYS A 282 -29.56 12.06 3.94
C LYS A 282 -29.84 12.73 2.59
N LYS A 283 -28.81 13.30 1.95
CA LYS A 283 -28.98 14.10 0.73
C LYS A 283 -28.98 13.26 -0.55
N SER A 284 -28.26 12.15 -0.60
CA SER A 284 -27.96 11.46 -1.86
C SER A 284 -28.10 9.93 -1.84
N ASN A 285 -28.79 9.35 -0.83
CA ASN A 285 -28.92 7.89 -0.64
C ASN A 285 -27.55 7.17 -0.70
N PHE A 286 -26.51 7.84 -0.20
CA PHE A 286 -25.16 7.31 -0.15
C PHE A 286 -25.11 6.12 0.80
N ASN A 287 -24.64 4.96 0.34
CA ASN A 287 -24.68 3.74 1.15
C ASN A 287 -23.34 3.47 1.85
N LYS A 288 -22.22 4.00 1.33
CA LYS A 288 -20.87 3.73 1.88
C LYS A 288 -19.99 4.98 1.88
N LEU A 289 -19.03 5.01 2.80
CA LEU A 289 -18.00 6.05 2.91
C LEU A 289 -17.13 6.21 1.64
N PHE A 290 -17.08 5.16 0.81
CA PHE A 290 -16.21 5.04 -0.35
C PHE A 290 -16.97 5.03 -1.69
N ASP A 291 -18.25 5.40 -1.68
CA ASP A 291 -18.91 5.67 -2.96
C ASP A 291 -18.28 6.97 -3.54
N ALA A 292 -18.17 7.07 -4.87
CA ALA A 292 -17.60 8.26 -5.51
C ALA A 292 -18.56 9.45 -5.42
N LEU A 293 -18.06 10.63 -5.05
CA LEU A 293 -18.81 11.90 -5.02
C LEU A 293 -18.69 12.67 -6.34
N LEU A 294 -17.58 12.53 -7.03
CA LEU A 294 -17.22 13.17 -8.28
C LEU A 294 -16.82 12.11 -9.30
N VAL A 295 -17.31 12.27 -10.53
CA VAL A 295 -16.93 11.40 -11.64
C VAL A 295 -16.54 12.22 -12.85
N CYS A 296 -15.57 11.71 -13.60
CA CYS A 296 -15.10 12.34 -14.83
C CYS A 296 -15.92 11.87 -16.03
N GLN A 297 -16.45 12.82 -16.81
CA GLN A 297 -17.23 12.55 -18.02
C GLN A 297 -16.66 13.29 -19.23
N ASN A 298 -16.63 12.61 -20.38
CA ASN A 298 -16.23 13.16 -21.67
C ASN A 298 -14.89 13.91 -21.63
N PHE A 299 -13.93 13.39 -20.86
CA PHE A 299 -12.63 14.04 -20.68
C PHE A 299 -11.88 14.20 -22.00
N ASN A 300 -11.38 15.41 -22.25
CA ASN A 300 -10.50 15.69 -23.36
C ASN A 300 -9.05 15.85 -22.87
N LYS A 301 -8.21 14.89 -23.24
CA LYS A 301 -6.79 14.83 -22.91
C LYS A 301 -5.98 16.03 -23.43
N ASN A 302 -6.46 16.75 -24.44
CA ASN A 302 -5.84 17.98 -24.93
C ASN A 302 -5.74 19.07 -23.85
N LEU A 303 -6.59 19.02 -22.80
CA LEU A 303 -6.50 19.96 -21.68
C LEU A 303 -5.21 19.84 -20.87
N ILE A 304 -4.52 18.70 -20.97
CA ILE A 304 -3.24 18.44 -20.29
C ILE A 304 -2.12 18.06 -21.26
N GLU A 305 -2.29 18.27 -22.57
CA GLU A 305 -1.29 17.90 -23.58
C GLU A 305 0.09 18.55 -23.34
N ASN A 306 0.09 19.78 -22.85
CA ASN A 306 1.30 20.54 -22.52
C ASN A 306 2.14 19.90 -21.40
N TYR A 307 1.61 18.90 -20.71
CA TYR A 307 2.28 18.17 -19.65
C TYR A 307 2.76 16.77 -20.09
N PHE A 308 2.50 16.36 -21.33
CA PHE A 308 3.09 15.15 -21.93
C PHE A 308 4.36 15.44 -22.73
N VAL A 309 4.94 16.63 -22.56
CA VAL A 309 6.05 17.06 -23.38
C VAL A 309 7.37 16.53 -22.83
N THR A 310 8.16 15.88 -23.71
CA THR A 310 9.40 15.20 -23.35
C THR A 310 10.66 16.05 -23.49
N TYR A 311 10.65 17.16 -24.25
CA TYR A 311 11.90 17.90 -24.56
C TYR A 311 12.63 18.49 -23.34
N LYS A 312 11.95 18.62 -22.19
CA LYS A 312 12.55 19.06 -20.91
C LYS A 312 12.98 17.90 -20.03
N LEU A 313 12.51 16.70 -20.31
CA LEU A 313 12.78 15.51 -19.52
C LEU A 313 13.97 14.78 -20.09
N LYS A 314 14.86 14.34 -19.21
CA LYS A 314 15.95 13.44 -19.57
C LYS A 314 15.54 12.02 -19.20
N ASP A 315 15.93 11.07 -20.04
CA ASP A 315 15.93 9.68 -19.63
C ASP A 315 16.99 9.44 -18.54
N PRO A 316 16.84 8.38 -17.73
CA PRO A 316 17.82 8.04 -16.71
C PRO A 316 19.23 7.91 -17.29
N GLU A 317 20.23 8.51 -16.62
CA GLU A 317 21.60 8.55 -17.13
C GLU A 317 22.20 7.15 -17.36
N TYR A 318 21.75 6.15 -16.61
CA TYR A 318 22.24 4.79 -16.75
C TYR A 318 21.93 4.19 -18.12
N LEU A 319 20.95 4.70 -18.86
CA LEU A 319 20.63 4.19 -20.21
C LEU A 319 21.70 4.57 -21.25
N SER A 320 22.45 5.65 -21.04
CA SER A 320 23.48 6.12 -21.98
C SER A 320 24.91 5.79 -21.55
N LYS A 321 25.14 5.46 -20.29
CA LYS A 321 26.47 5.13 -19.75
C LYS A 321 26.77 3.64 -19.85
N GLU A 322 28.04 3.30 -20.07
CA GLU A 322 28.53 1.91 -20.17
C GLU A 322 29.39 1.47 -18.97
N ASP A 323 29.45 2.29 -17.90
CA ASP A 323 30.08 1.85 -16.67
C ASP A 323 29.28 0.69 -16.03
N LYS A 324 29.98 -0.18 -15.29
CA LYS A 324 29.41 -1.40 -14.70
C LYS A 324 28.11 -1.16 -13.92
N LYS A 325 28.04 -0.08 -13.12
CA LYS A 325 26.85 0.24 -12.32
C LYS A 325 25.68 0.65 -13.21
N SER A 326 25.95 1.41 -14.26
CA SER A 326 24.94 1.77 -15.25
C SER A 326 24.45 0.54 -16.03
N VAL A 327 25.34 -0.36 -16.43
CA VAL A 327 24.97 -1.64 -17.08
C VAL A 327 24.07 -2.48 -16.17
N TYR A 328 24.35 -2.55 -14.87
CA TYR A 328 23.50 -3.28 -13.91
C TYR A 328 22.09 -2.70 -13.85
N LYS A 329 21.96 -1.36 -13.80
CA LYS A 329 20.66 -0.70 -13.86
C LYS A 329 19.94 -0.90 -15.20
N LYS A 330 20.67 -0.91 -16.33
CA LYS A 330 20.10 -1.26 -17.64
C LYS A 330 19.53 -2.68 -17.61
N LEU A 331 20.27 -3.63 -17.06
CA LEU A 331 19.82 -5.02 -16.91
C LEU A 331 18.60 -5.12 -16.00
N ASP A 332 18.58 -4.44 -14.86
CA ASP A 332 17.38 -4.36 -14.00
C ASP A 332 16.15 -3.84 -14.77
N TYR A 333 16.33 -2.78 -15.56
CA TYR A 333 15.26 -2.27 -16.45
C TYR A 333 14.83 -3.29 -17.50
N TYR A 334 15.77 -3.97 -18.16
CA TYR A 334 15.44 -4.99 -19.17
C TYR A 334 14.74 -6.21 -18.58
N PHE A 335 15.11 -6.58 -17.36
CA PHE A 335 14.43 -7.60 -16.58
C PHE A 335 13.15 -7.09 -15.90
N MET A 336 12.79 -5.82 -16.11
CA MET A 336 11.60 -5.19 -15.52
C MET A 336 11.55 -5.36 -13.99
N TRP A 337 12.73 -5.36 -13.37
CA TRP A 337 12.97 -5.54 -11.93
C TRP A 337 12.40 -6.84 -11.34
N TYR A 338 12.13 -7.84 -12.17
CA TYR A 338 11.79 -9.19 -11.72
C TYR A 338 13.00 -9.93 -11.15
N GLU A 339 12.71 -10.98 -10.40
CA GLU A 339 13.69 -11.98 -10.01
C GLU A 339 14.21 -12.72 -11.24
N VAL A 340 15.43 -13.26 -11.11
CA VAL A 340 16.14 -13.89 -12.21
C VAL A 340 16.73 -15.21 -11.71
N ASP A 341 16.34 -16.30 -12.37
CA ASP A 341 16.91 -17.63 -12.21
C ASP A 341 17.74 -18.02 -13.43
N VAL A 342 18.83 -18.76 -13.20
CA VAL A 342 19.82 -19.05 -14.23
C VAL A 342 20.01 -20.55 -14.42
N LEU A 343 19.76 -21.01 -15.64
CA LEU A 343 20.18 -22.29 -16.17
C LEU A 343 21.53 -22.11 -16.86
N ASP A 344 22.57 -22.50 -16.15
CA ASP A 344 23.95 -22.37 -16.60
C ASP A 344 24.29 -23.45 -17.64
N GLY A 345 24.30 -23.06 -18.92
CA GLY A 345 24.71 -23.90 -20.03
C GLY A 345 26.17 -24.36 -19.89
N SER A 346 27.06 -23.57 -19.29
CA SER A 346 28.48 -23.95 -19.18
C SER A 346 28.71 -25.24 -18.36
N LYS A 347 27.78 -25.57 -17.44
CA LYS A 347 27.84 -26.78 -16.60
C LYS A 347 27.26 -28.03 -17.26
N ALA A 348 26.30 -27.86 -18.16
CA ALA A 348 25.64 -28.94 -18.89
C ALA A 348 25.19 -28.45 -20.28
N SER A 349 26.19 -28.22 -21.15
CA SER A 349 26.11 -27.42 -22.39
C SER A 349 24.99 -27.74 -23.36
N ILE A 350 24.49 -28.97 -23.35
CA ILE A 350 23.42 -29.39 -24.25
C ILE A 350 22.08 -29.45 -23.53
N PHE A 351 22.03 -30.04 -22.33
CA PHE A 351 20.76 -30.28 -21.64
C PHE A 351 20.13 -28.99 -21.12
N ASN A 352 20.91 -28.09 -20.52
CA ASN A 352 20.42 -26.81 -19.99
C ASN A 352 20.52 -25.66 -21.00
N GLY A 353 20.91 -25.94 -22.25
CA GLY A 353 21.10 -24.95 -23.31
C GLY A 353 19.85 -24.76 -24.18
N ILE A 354 20.04 -24.65 -25.49
CA ILE A 354 18.96 -24.36 -26.45
C ILE A 354 17.79 -25.37 -26.43
N PRO A 355 17.99 -26.70 -26.32
CA PRO A 355 16.87 -27.63 -26.23
C PRO A 355 15.93 -27.37 -25.05
N ALA A 356 16.46 -26.93 -23.90
CA ALA A 356 15.63 -26.53 -22.76
C ALA A 356 14.92 -25.18 -23.01
N PHE A 357 15.63 -24.21 -23.59
CA PHE A 357 15.05 -22.92 -23.98
C PHE A 357 13.86 -23.09 -24.93
N THR A 358 14.04 -23.83 -26.02
CA THR A 358 12.96 -24.04 -27.02
C THR A 358 11.80 -24.82 -26.41
N SER A 359 12.07 -25.85 -25.62
CA SER A 359 11.02 -26.63 -24.94
C SER A 359 10.19 -25.77 -23.98
N ILE A 360 10.84 -24.91 -23.19
CA ILE A 360 10.16 -24.02 -22.22
C ILE A 360 9.39 -22.93 -22.95
N LEU A 361 9.95 -22.34 -24.01
CA LEU A 361 9.26 -21.34 -24.82
C LEU A 361 7.98 -21.92 -25.44
N ILE A 362 8.09 -23.07 -26.11
CA ILE A 362 6.96 -23.79 -26.71
C ILE A 362 5.91 -24.12 -25.63
N GLY A 363 6.34 -24.65 -24.49
CA GLY A 363 5.44 -24.99 -23.38
C GLY A 363 4.65 -23.79 -22.86
N ASN A 364 5.28 -22.62 -22.74
CA ASN A 364 4.59 -21.39 -22.32
C ASN A 364 3.61 -20.89 -23.40
N ILE A 365 3.97 -20.97 -24.68
CA ILE A 365 3.09 -20.60 -25.80
C ILE A 365 1.85 -21.49 -25.83
N GLU A 366 2.03 -22.81 -25.74
CA GLU A 366 0.93 -23.77 -25.72
C GLU A 366 0.03 -23.59 -24.49
N LYS A 367 0.62 -23.26 -23.33
CA LYS A 367 -0.14 -22.89 -22.13
C LYS A 367 -1.01 -21.65 -22.39
N LYS A 368 -0.48 -20.59 -23.00
CA LYS A 368 -1.25 -19.37 -23.34
C LYS A 368 -2.37 -19.69 -24.34
N ARG A 369 -2.09 -20.46 -25.39
CA ARG A 369 -3.10 -20.95 -26.35
C ARG A 369 -4.23 -21.71 -25.66
N HIS A 370 -3.90 -22.63 -24.75
CA HIS A 370 -4.89 -23.40 -24.01
C HIS A 370 -5.77 -22.53 -23.10
N LEU A 371 -5.19 -21.47 -22.53
CA LEU A 371 -5.89 -20.50 -21.70
C LEU A 371 -6.60 -19.41 -22.50
N ILE A 372 -6.49 -19.42 -23.84
CA ILE A 372 -7.01 -18.38 -24.74
C ILE A 372 -6.48 -17.00 -24.31
N ASN A 373 -5.21 -16.95 -23.92
CA ASN A 373 -4.50 -15.70 -23.66
C ASN A 373 -3.72 -15.31 -24.94
N GLU A 374 -4.08 -14.16 -25.50
CA GLU A 374 -3.45 -13.59 -26.71
C GLU A 374 -2.25 -12.68 -26.39
N GLU A 375 -1.88 -12.52 -25.12
CA GLU A 375 -0.71 -11.72 -24.72
C GLU A 375 0.60 -12.39 -25.14
N GLU A 376 1.52 -11.60 -25.69
CA GLU A 376 2.85 -12.03 -26.10
C GLU A 376 3.69 -12.56 -24.91
N ILE A 377 4.60 -13.49 -25.17
CA ILE A 377 5.65 -13.88 -24.21
C ILE A 377 6.90 -13.04 -24.46
N PHE A 378 7.47 -12.48 -23.39
CA PHE A 378 8.70 -11.70 -23.50
C PHE A 378 9.93 -12.60 -23.56
N VAL A 379 10.75 -12.38 -24.59
CA VAL A 379 12.03 -13.06 -24.79
C VAL A 379 13.15 -12.02 -24.84
N LEU A 380 14.25 -12.28 -24.11
CA LEU A 380 15.47 -11.48 -24.19
C LEU A 380 16.55 -12.27 -24.91
N ARG A 381 17.23 -11.61 -25.86
CA ARG A 381 18.43 -12.13 -26.52
C ARG A 381 19.64 -11.30 -26.07
N PHE A 382 20.59 -11.94 -25.40
CA PHE A 382 21.82 -11.30 -24.95
C PHE A 382 22.96 -11.66 -25.89
N LYS A 383 23.61 -10.66 -26.48
CA LYS A 383 24.80 -10.79 -27.33
C LYS A 383 26.06 -10.48 -26.53
N HIS A 384 26.97 -11.43 -26.49
CA HIS A 384 28.25 -11.34 -25.80
C HIS A 384 29.39 -11.38 -26.82
N ARG A 385 30.12 -10.28 -26.98
CA ARG A 385 31.14 -10.19 -28.03
C ARG A 385 32.34 -11.08 -27.69
N VAL A 386 32.72 -11.98 -28.60
CA VAL A 386 33.91 -12.85 -28.47
C VAL A 386 35.02 -12.45 -29.45
N GLY A 387 34.66 -11.81 -30.56
CA GLY A 387 35.61 -11.30 -31.55
C GLY A 387 35.02 -10.14 -32.37
N GLU A 388 35.65 -9.81 -33.50
CA GLU A 388 35.17 -8.70 -34.35
C GLU A 388 33.80 -8.96 -34.97
N LYS A 389 33.51 -10.22 -35.32
CA LYS A 389 32.31 -10.65 -36.07
C LYS A 389 31.60 -11.86 -35.46
N CYS A 390 31.85 -12.16 -34.19
CA CYS A 390 31.24 -13.30 -33.52
C CYS A 390 30.78 -12.94 -32.10
N TYR A 391 29.62 -13.50 -31.75
CA TYR A 391 28.94 -13.35 -30.48
C TYR A 391 28.58 -14.73 -29.90
N ASP A 392 28.77 -14.87 -28.60
CA ASP A 392 28.05 -15.85 -27.80
C ASP A 392 26.68 -15.29 -27.42
N TYR A 393 25.72 -16.19 -27.20
CA TYR A 393 24.33 -15.84 -26.94
C TYR A 393 23.84 -16.47 -25.64
N SER A 394 23.14 -15.65 -24.87
CA SER A 394 22.25 -16.11 -23.80
C SER A 394 20.81 -15.72 -24.13
N TYR A 395 19.85 -16.51 -23.67
CA TYR A 395 18.43 -16.22 -23.88
C TYR A 395 17.71 -16.12 -22.55
N GLY A 396 16.71 -15.25 -22.45
CA GLY A 396 15.83 -15.13 -21.29
C GLY A 396 14.38 -15.29 -21.69
N ILE A 397 13.58 -15.99 -20.87
CA ILE A 397 12.12 -16.08 -21.02
C ILE A 397 11.50 -15.53 -19.75
N LEU A 398 10.53 -14.61 -19.88
CA LEU A 398 9.72 -14.20 -18.73
C LEU A 398 8.69 -15.31 -18.44
N ILE A 399 8.78 -15.92 -17.27
CA ILE A 399 7.83 -16.91 -16.77
C ILE A 399 6.75 -16.17 -15.98
N GLU A 400 5.57 -16.04 -16.56
CA GLU A 400 4.44 -15.35 -15.94
C GLU A 400 3.75 -16.21 -14.88
N ALA A 401 3.60 -15.66 -13.67
CA ALA A 401 2.99 -16.33 -12.53
C ALA A 401 2.17 -15.34 -11.68
N PHE A 402 0.99 -14.96 -12.19
CA PHE A 402 0.07 -14.08 -11.47
C PHE A 402 -0.72 -14.85 -10.39
N GLY A 403 -0.92 -14.22 -9.24
CA GLY A 403 -1.85 -14.70 -8.22
C GLY A 403 -3.29 -14.72 -8.74
N SER A 404 -4.14 -15.58 -8.16
CA SER A 404 -5.53 -15.75 -8.60
C SER A 404 -6.40 -14.49 -8.49
N THR A 405 -5.97 -13.51 -7.70
CA THR A 405 -6.62 -12.21 -7.52
C THR A 405 -6.04 -11.11 -8.41
N GLY A 406 -4.93 -11.36 -9.12
CA GLY A 406 -4.19 -10.35 -9.87
C GLY A 406 -3.43 -9.34 -9.00
N ILE A 407 -3.47 -9.48 -7.67
CA ILE A 407 -2.84 -8.55 -6.72
C ILE A 407 -1.34 -8.87 -6.55
N SER A 408 -0.98 -10.15 -6.62
CA SER A 408 0.41 -10.61 -6.56
C SER A 408 0.91 -11.05 -7.93
N ASP A 409 2.17 -10.74 -8.20
CA ASP A 409 2.88 -11.07 -9.43
C ASP A 409 4.20 -11.73 -9.05
N TYR A 410 4.25 -13.06 -9.16
CA TYR A 410 5.40 -13.90 -8.87
C TYR A 410 6.20 -14.24 -10.14
N SER A 411 6.00 -13.47 -11.21
CA SER A 411 6.70 -13.71 -12.46
C SER A 411 8.21 -13.50 -12.28
N GLY A 412 9.00 -14.18 -13.09
CA GLY A 412 10.46 -14.16 -13.00
C GLY A 412 11.10 -14.48 -14.34
N TRP A 413 12.36 -14.08 -14.52
CA TRP A 413 13.11 -14.42 -15.71
C TRP A 413 13.88 -15.72 -15.54
N LEU A 414 13.73 -16.62 -16.50
CA LEU A 414 14.57 -17.80 -16.62
C LEU A 414 15.62 -17.56 -17.71
N ILE A 415 16.90 -17.57 -17.33
CA ILE A 415 18.03 -17.27 -18.21
C ILE A 415 18.78 -18.54 -18.58
N PHE A 416 18.93 -18.78 -19.88
CA PHE A 416 19.75 -19.81 -20.47
C PHE A 416 21.10 -19.18 -20.83
N LEU A 417 22.05 -19.27 -19.90
CA LEU A 417 23.32 -18.57 -19.97
C LEU A 417 24.29 -19.29 -20.92
N ASP A 418 24.90 -18.53 -21.83
CA ASP A 418 26.03 -18.95 -22.68
C ASP A 418 25.76 -20.27 -23.43
N CYS A 419 24.66 -20.32 -24.18
CA CYS A 419 24.11 -21.57 -24.71
C CYS A 419 24.20 -21.70 -26.23
N ALA A 420 24.59 -20.65 -26.94
CA ALA A 420 24.76 -20.66 -28.39
C ALA A 420 25.81 -19.64 -28.86
N THR A 421 26.25 -19.73 -30.11
CA THR A 421 27.19 -18.76 -30.73
C THR A 421 26.85 -18.60 -32.20
N ASP A 422 27.05 -17.42 -32.80
CA ASP A 422 26.95 -17.24 -34.25
C ASP A 422 28.26 -17.54 -34.98
N CYS A 423 29.28 -17.98 -34.25
CA CYS A 423 30.47 -18.61 -34.79
C CYS A 423 30.17 -19.97 -35.45
N SER A 424 31.09 -20.44 -36.30
CA SER A 424 31.03 -21.79 -36.87
C SER A 424 31.12 -22.89 -35.80
N GLY A 425 30.43 -24.01 -36.03
CA GLY A 425 30.51 -25.21 -35.20
C GLY A 425 29.18 -25.61 -34.58
N PHE A 426 29.22 -26.46 -33.55
CA PHE A 426 28.02 -27.00 -32.91
C PHE A 426 27.17 -25.92 -32.23
N GLY A 427 27.79 -24.91 -31.59
CA GLY A 427 27.05 -23.78 -31.02
C GLY A 427 26.33 -22.92 -32.07
N GLY A 428 26.84 -22.90 -33.32
CA GLY A 428 26.18 -22.28 -34.47
C GLY A 428 24.88 -22.97 -34.86
N SER A 429 24.84 -24.31 -34.82
CA SER A 429 23.59 -25.05 -35.03
C SER A 429 22.57 -24.81 -33.92
N LEU A 430 23.01 -24.67 -32.67
CA LEU A 430 22.13 -24.34 -31.55
C LEU A 430 21.58 -22.90 -31.68
N HIS A 431 22.39 -21.93 -32.10
CA HIS A 431 21.91 -20.58 -32.40
C HIS A 431 20.82 -20.62 -33.47
N TYR A 432 21.06 -21.31 -34.59
CA TYR A 432 20.08 -21.44 -35.67
C TYR A 432 18.76 -22.10 -35.21
N GLU A 433 18.84 -23.13 -34.37
CA GLU A 433 17.65 -23.78 -33.79
C GLU A 433 16.81 -22.80 -32.93
N ALA A 434 17.47 -22.05 -32.04
CA ALA A 434 16.82 -21.06 -31.19
C ALA A 434 16.12 -19.98 -32.02
N GLU A 435 16.81 -19.48 -33.05
CA GLU A 435 16.33 -18.40 -33.90
C GLU A 435 15.16 -18.82 -34.78
N ILE A 436 15.17 -20.02 -35.37
CA ILE A 436 13.99 -20.54 -36.09
C ILE A 436 12.78 -20.63 -35.14
N CYS A 437 12.98 -21.12 -33.93
CA CYS A 437 11.90 -21.24 -32.95
C CYS A 437 11.31 -19.85 -32.63
N ILE A 438 12.18 -18.86 -32.38
CA ILE A 438 11.79 -17.48 -32.14
C ILE A 438 11.05 -16.91 -33.35
N GLU A 439 11.61 -16.97 -34.55
CA GLU A 439 11.02 -16.42 -35.78
C GLU A 439 9.61 -16.97 -36.05
N ASN A 440 9.43 -18.29 -35.92
CA ASN A 440 8.12 -18.92 -36.12
C ASN A 440 7.03 -18.33 -35.22
N TYR A 441 7.35 -18.09 -33.94
CA TYR A 441 6.38 -17.55 -32.99
C TYR A 441 6.29 -16.03 -32.99
N LEU A 442 7.31 -15.35 -33.50
CA LEU A 442 7.28 -13.91 -33.73
C LEU A 442 6.31 -13.59 -34.87
N ASP A 443 6.35 -14.36 -35.97
CA ASP A 443 5.45 -14.23 -37.11
C ASP A 443 3.97 -14.49 -36.75
N GLU A 444 3.73 -15.30 -35.72
CA GLU A 444 2.41 -15.54 -35.17
C GLU A 444 1.92 -14.47 -34.18
N GLY A 445 2.79 -13.54 -33.77
CA GLY A 445 2.49 -12.54 -32.74
C GLY A 445 2.38 -13.14 -31.33
N MET A 446 3.01 -14.29 -31.07
CA MET A 446 2.98 -14.97 -29.77
C MET A 446 4.13 -14.56 -28.85
N ILE A 447 5.19 -13.95 -29.39
CA ILE A 447 6.35 -13.51 -28.63
C ILE A 447 6.73 -12.08 -28.94
N LYS A 448 7.33 -11.41 -27.96
CA LYS A 448 7.98 -10.11 -28.10
C LYS A 448 9.44 -10.25 -27.72
N ILE A 449 10.32 -10.05 -28.70
CA ILE A 449 11.77 -10.18 -28.49
C ILE A 449 12.45 -8.82 -28.30
N LYS A 450 13.44 -8.78 -27.39
CA LYS A 450 14.34 -7.64 -27.22
C LYS A 450 15.79 -8.10 -27.18
N GLU A 451 16.63 -7.45 -27.96
CA GLU A 451 18.06 -7.76 -28.06
C GLU A 451 18.90 -6.78 -27.25
N ILE A 452 19.90 -7.31 -26.53
CA ILE A 452 20.77 -6.57 -25.62
C ILE A 452 22.21 -7.01 -25.87
N THR A 453 23.10 -6.06 -26.17
CA THR A 453 24.55 -6.34 -26.21
C THR A 453 25.15 -6.04 -24.85
N VAL A 454 25.84 -7.01 -24.24
CA VAL A 454 26.46 -6.86 -22.93
C VAL A 454 27.72 -7.72 -22.83
N ASP A 455 28.77 -7.18 -22.19
CA ASP A 455 29.98 -7.95 -21.91
C ASP A 455 29.66 -9.21 -21.09
N LYS A 456 30.22 -10.34 -21.51
CA LYS A 456 29.92 -11.66 -20.93
C LYS A 456 30.22 -11.70 -19.44
N ASN A 457 31.38 -11.18 -19.03
CA ASN A 457 31.82 -11.23 -17.64
C ASN A 457 30.98 -10.30 -16.77
N VAL A 458 30.63 -9.12 -17.28
CA VAL A 458 29.71 -8.19 -16.60
C VAL A 458 28.33 -8.82 -16.42
N PHE A 459 27.82 -9.55 -17.42
CA PHE A 459 26.54 -10.23 -17.33
C PHE A 459 26.55 -11.40 -16.33
N ILE A 460 27.58 -12.25 -16.38
CA ILE A 460 27.77 -13.35 -15.42
C ILE A 460 27.84 -12.81 -13.99
N ASP A 461 28.59 -11.72 -13.77
CA ASP A 461 28.71 -11.09 -12.47
C ASP A 461 27.36 -10.50 -12.00
N TYR A 462 26.63 -9.81 -12.87
CA TYR A 462 25.27 -9.34 -12.56
C TYR A 462 24.35 -10.49 -12.13
N LEU A 463 24.29 -11.56 -12.93
CA LEU A 463 23.46 -12.72 -12.65
C LEU A 463 23.85 -13.39 -11.34
N SER A 464 25.15 -13.54 -11.08
CA SER A 464 25.65 -14.14 -9.83
C SER A 464 25.21 -13.34 -8.61
N ASN A 465 25.18 -12.01 -8.70
CA ASN A 465 24.70 -11.14 -7.62
C ASN A 465 23.16 -11.17 -7.46
N LYS A 466 22.41 -11.47 -8.52
CA LYS A 466 20.93 -11.54 -8.51
C LYS A 466 20.37 -12.91 -8.17
N SER A 467 21.09 -13.99 -8.51
CA SER A 467 20.67 -15.37 -8.30
C SER A 467 20.90 -15.86 -6.87
N ILE A 468 21.64 -15.09 -6.06
CA ILE A 468 21.66 -15.32 -4.62
C ILE A 468 20.25 -14.97 -4.15
N PRO A 469 19.48 -15.94 -3.58
CA PRO A 469 18.15 -15.65 -3.08
C PRO A 469 18.26 -14.41 -2.20
N ARG A 470 17.60 -13.33 -2.60
CA ARG A 470 17.40 -12.21 -1.69
C ARG A 470 16.67 -12.84 -0.52
N SER A 471 17.35 -13.00 0.61
CA SER A 471 16.63 -13.30 1.85
C SER A 471 15.53 -12.25 1.92
N PHE A 472 14.29 -12.67 2.12
CA PHE A 472 13.07 -11.84 2.12
C PHE A 472 13.15 -10.56 3.01
N ASP A 473 14.22 -10.39 3.76
CA ASP A 473 14.54 -9.24 4.59
C ASP A 473 15.18 -8.04 3.84
N ASP A 474 15.79 -8.23 2.66
CA ASP A 474 16.50 -7.14 1.95
C ASP A 474 15.65 -6.54 0.81
N GLU A 475 15.15 -5.31 1.04
CA GLU A 475 14.66 -4.33 0.04
C GLU A 475 13.22 -4.43 -0.53
N ILE A 476 12.16 -4.56 0.29
CA ILE A 476 10.78 -4.15 -0.13
C ILE A 476 10.30 -2.86 0.55
N TYR A 477 11.08 -2.31 1.48
CA TYR A 477 10.96 -0.91 1.87
C TYR A 477 12.35 -0.27 1.83
N PRO A 478 12.49 1.01 1.45
CA PRO A 478 13.78 1.68 1.52
C PRO A 478 14.24 1.62 2.98
N GLU A 479 15.25 0.80 3.23
CA GLU A 479 15.98 0.88 4.48
C GLU A 479 16.40 2.34 4.66
N PHE A 480 16.09 2.88 5.83
CA PHE A 480 16.87 3.98 6.36
C PHE A 480 18.30 3.45 6.48
N THR A 481 19.11 3.63 5.44
CA THR A 481 20.56 3.49 5.55
C THR A 481 21.02 4.58 6.49
N TYR A 482 21.02 4.27 7.79
CA TYR A 482 21.73 5.02 8.79
C TYR A 482 23.20 4.90 8.45
N THR A 483 23.77 5.94 7.85
CA THR A 483 25.22 6.13 7.87
C THR A 483 25.61 6.26 9.34
N TYR A 484 26.05 5.16 9.94
CA TYR A 484 26.91 5.24 11.10
C TYR A 484 28.11 6.05 10.67
N GLU A 485 28.36 7.17 11.36
CA GLU A 485 29.57 7.95 11.19
C GLU A 485 30.76 6.99 11.30
N GLU A 486 31.53 6.88 10.21
CA GLU A 486 32.83 6.25 10.23
C GLU A 486 33.69 6.99 11.25
N ASN A 487 33.81 6.41 12.43
CA ASN A 487 34.91 6.74 13.32
C ASN A 487 36.19 6.41 12.57
N VAL A 488 36.91 7.47 12.21
CA VAL A 488 38.26 7.46 11.68
C VAL A 488 39.14 6.62 12.61
N PHE A 489 39.33 5.34 12.28
CA PHE A 489 40.41 4.54 12.83
C PHE A 489 41.66 4.87 12.01
N THR A 490 42.56 5.59 12.66
CA THR A 490 43.93 5.83 12.20
C THR A 490 44.59 4.49 11.87
N LYS A 491 45.11 4.41 10.64
CA LYS A 491 46.05 3.38 10.19
C LYS A 491 47.24 3.35 11.14
N ASP A 492 47.38 2.27 11.89
CA ASP A 492 48.68 1.69 12.20
C ASP A 492 48.53 0.16 12.26
N GLU A 493 49.37 -0.49 11.43
CA GLU A 493 49.91 -1.85 11.50
C GLU A 493 49.05 -2.99 12.07
N VAL A 494 48.75 -4.02 11.26
CA VAL A 494 49.03 -5.44 11.59
C VAL A 494 48.96 -6.28 10.30
N ASN A 495 50.06 -6.97 10.01
CA ASN A 495 50.12 -8.15 9.14
C ASN A 495 49.41 -9.32 9.83
N GLY A 496 48.46 -9.99 9.17
CA GLY A 496 47.83 -11.20 9.71
C GLY A 496 46.95 -11.92 8.69
N GLU A 497 47.11 -13.23 8.62
CA GLU A 497 46.51 -14.18 7.68
C GLU A 497 44.98 -14.09 7.55
N LEU A 498 44.48 -14.25 6.32
CA LEU A 498 43.06 -14.45 6.04
C LEU A 498 42.59 -15.75 6.69
N SER A 499 41.91 -15.63 7.82
CA SER A 499 40.99 -16.66 8.30
C SER A 499 39.65 -16.50 7.59
N THR A 500 39.15 -17.59 7.03
CA THR A 500 37.81 -17.71 6.46
C THR A 500 36.77 -17.44 7.55
N ILE A 501 36.08 -16.31 7.45
CA ILE A 501 34.92 -16.00 8.29
C ILE A 501 33.75 -16.83 7.77
N GLU A 502 33.47 -17.97 8.40
CA GLU A 502 32.16 -18.61 8.36
C GLU A 502 31.14 -17.68 9.03
N THR A 503 30.46 -16.85 8.23
CA THR A 503 29.26 -16.14 8.70
C THR A 503 28.08 -17.10 8.59
N SER A 504 27.85 -17.87 9.65
CA SER A 504 26.51 -18.45 9.88
C SER A 504 25.59 -17.30 10.28
N TYR A 505 24.86 -16.77 9.30
CA TYR A 505 23.90 -15.69 9.53
C TYR A 505 22.53 -16.31 9.79
N GLU A 506 22.08 -16.25 11.05
CA GLU A 506 20.69 -16.51 11.40
C GLU A 506 19.82 -15.33 10.91
N PRO A 507 18.65 -15.58 10.29
CA PRO A 507 17.72 -14.53 9.88
C PRO A 507 17.44 -13.56 11.03
N ASN A 508 17.12 -12.29 10.74
CA ASN A 508 16.69 -11.35 11.76
C ASN A 508 15.33 -11.83 12.30
N LYS A 509 15.39 -12.74 13.28
CA LYS A 509 14.27 -13.48 13.87
C LYS A 509 13.09 -12.59 14.21
N TYR A 510 13.33 -11.30 14.43
CA TYR A 510 12.32 -10.29 14.72
C TYR A 510 11.41 -9.91 13.53
N VAL A 511 11.92 -9.83 12.29
CA VAL A 511 11.11 -9.41 11.12
C VAL A 511 10.19 -10.56 10.67
N VAL A 512 10.76 -11.75 10.48
CA VAL A 512 10.00 -12.99 10.21
C VAL A 512 8.98 -13.24 11.33
N GLN A 513 9.35 -13.05 12.60
CA GLN A 513 8.39 -13.16 13.70
C GLN A 513 7.29 -12.09 13.61
N SER A 514 7.60 -10.87 13.17
CA SER A 514 6.60 -9.79 13.07
C SER A 514 5.57 -10.03 11.98
N LEU A 515 6.00 -10.49 10.80
CA LEU A 515 5.11 -10.85 9.68
C LEU A 515 4.24 -12.05 10.06
N LYS A 516 4.85 -13.10 10.62
CA LYS A 516 4.12 -14.24 11.18
C LYS A 516 3.09 -13.80 12.22
N THR A 517 3.47 -12.87 13.11
CA THR A 517 2.54 -12.34 14.12
C THR A 517 1.38 -11.55 13.49
N GLN A 518 1.62 -10.81 12.40
CA GLN A 518 0.57 -10.08 11.68
C GLN A 518 -0.37 -11.01 10.93
N GLU A 519 0.16 -12.02 10.24
CA GLU A 519 -0.62 -13.08 9.59
C GLU A 519 -1.45 -13.87 10.60
N ASP A 520 -0.82 -14.34 11.68
CA ASP A 520 -1.49 -15.04 12.78
C ASP A 520 -2.60 -14.19 13.39
N ARG A 521 -2.37 -12.88 13.53
CA ARG A 521 -3.38 -11.95 14.04
C ARG A 521 -4.54 -11.78 13.08
N PHE A 522 -4.26 -11.53 11.80
CA PHE A 522 -5.30 -11.40 10.78
C PHE A 522 -6.15 -12.67 10.68
N MET A 523 -5.50 -13.84 10.68
CA MET A 523 -6.19 -15.13 10.65
C MET A 523 -6.99 -15.38 11.93
N SER A 524 -6.43 -15.07 13.11
CA SER A 524 -7.15 -15.17 14.38
C SER A 524 -8.38 -14.27 14.42
N ASP A 525 -8.25 -13.01 14.01
CA ASP A 525 -9.34 -12.02 14.04
C ASP A 525 -10.44 -12.42 13.05
N THR A 526 -10.06 -12.87 11.85
CA THR A 526 -10.99 -13.36 10.82
C THR A 526 -11.76 -14.59 11.30
N LYS A 527 -11.06 -15.59 11.88
CA LYS A 527 -11.71 -16.79 12.44
C LYS A 527 -12.64 -16.45 13.60
N GLY A 528 -12.23 -15.54 14.47
CA GLY A 528 -13.05 -15.06 15.59
C GLY A 528 -14.35 -14.47 15.10
N LYS A 529 -14.27 -13.50 14.18
CA LYS A 529 -15.45 -12.85 13.58
C LYS A 529 -16.35 -13.82 12.84
N PHE A 530 -15.77 -14.70 12.03
CA PHE A 530 -16.55 -15.71 11.32
C PHE A 530 -17.30 -16.63 12.29
N PHE A 531 -16.67 -17.02 13.41
CA PHE A 531 -17.31 -17.84 14.43
C PHE A 531 -18.45 -17.11 15.15
N GLU A 532 -18.29 -15.82 15.47
CA GLU A 532 -19.35 -14.97 16.03
C GLU A 532 -20.60 -14.98 15.14
N TYR A 533 -20.44 -14.67 13.84
CA TYR A 533 -21.55 -14.70 12.88
C TYR A 533 -22.18 -16.10 12.74
N LEU A 534 -21.37 -17.15 12.75
CA LEU A 534 -21.87 -18.52 12.65
C LEU A 534 -22.73 -18.89 13.87
N PHE A 535 -22.28 -18.53 15.08
CA PHE A 535 -23.03 -18.78 16.30
C PHE A 535 -24.30 -17.91 16.39
N PHE A 536 -24.24 -16.64 15.99
CA PHE A 536 -25.41 -15.76 15.91
C PHE A 536 -26.52 -16.39 15.05
N ASN A 537 -26.17 -16.85 13.84
CA ASN A 537 -27.13 -17.49 12.95
C ASN A 537 -27.70 -18.78 13.54
N TRP A 538 -26.86 -19.60 14.17
CA TRP A 538 -27.33 -20.80 14.86
C TRP A 538 -28.30 -20.45 15.98
N LEU A 539 -28.00 -19.43 16.77
CA LEU A 539 -28.81 -18.98 17.90
C LEU A 539 -30.16 -18.45 17.43
N ALA A 540 -30.16 -17.57 16.42
CA ALA A 540 -31.38 -17.02 15.84
C ALA A 540 -32.33 -18.13 15.37
N GLU A 541 -31.81 -19.14 14.68
CA GLU A 541 -32.63 -20.23 14.16
C GLU A 541 -33.23 -21.14 15.24
N ASN A 542 -32.53 -21.31 16.36
CA ASN A 542 -32.94 -22.26 17.41
C ASN A 542 -33.74 -21.58 18.54
N ASN A 543 -33.65 -20.26 18.70
CA ASN A 543 -34.29 -19.51 19.80
C ASN A 543 -35.34 -18.48 19.35
N MET A 544 -35.70 -18.45 18.06
CA MET A 544 -36.60 -17.44 17.47
C MET A 544 -38.01 -17.31 18.07
N LYS A 545 -38.43 -18.22 18.96
CA LYS A 545 -39.80 -18.22 19.51
C LYS A 545 -39.95 -17.49 20.85
N THR A 546 -38.86 -17.07 21.51
CA THR A 546 -38.92 -16.60 22.90
C THR A 546 -38.10 -15.34 23.22
N CYS A 547 -37.39 -14.75 22.26
CA CYS A 547 -36.61 -13.53 22.48
C CYS A 547 -37.28 -12.30 21.86
N ASP A 548 -37.11 -11.15 22.52
CA ASP A 548 -37.59 -9.86 22.05
C ASP A 548 -36.54 -9.19 21.14
N VAL A 549 -35.26 -9.35 21.46
CA VAL A 549 -34.13 -8.78 20.71
C VAL A 549 -32.99 -9.79 20.60
N ILE A 550 -32.37 -9.86 19.42
CA ILE A 550 -31.09 -10.54 19.20
C ILE A 550 -30.23 -9.70 18.27
N SER A 551 -28.98 -9.44 18.66
CA SER A 551 -28.03 -8.64 17.88
C SER A 551 -26.61 -9.21 17.98
N CYS A 552 -25.84 -9.00 16.92
CA CYS A 552 -24.42 -9.33 16.85
C CYS A 552 -23.62 -8.02 16.90
N ASP A 553 -22.43 -8.02 17.49
CA ASP A 553 -21.50 -6.88 17.57
C ASP A 553 -22.12 -5.59 18.16
N THR A 554 -22.79 -5.74 19.30
CA THR A 554 -23.46 -4.61 19.97
C THR A 554 -22.49 -3.86 20.88
N ILE A 555 -22.34 -2.56 20.72
CA ILE A 555 -21.48 -1.72 21.58
C ILE A 555 -22.34 -1.09 22.67
N LEU A 556 -22.03 -1.36 23.95
CA LEU A 556 -22.68 -0.77 25.11
C LEU A 556 -21.62 -0.19 26.05
N GLU A 557 -21.75 1.09 26.42
CA GLU A 557 -20.81 1.79 27.33
C GLU A 557 -19.31 1.60 26.98
N ASN A 558 -18.99 1.56 25.67
CA ASN A 558 -17.65 1.30 25.10
C ASN A 558 -17.15 -0.15 25.15
N GLU A 559 -17.97 -1.09 25.59
CA GLU A 559 -17.68 -2.52 25.52
C GLU A 559 -18.43 -3.16 24.34
N GLN A 560 -17.71 -3.90 23.49
CA GLN A 560 -18.30 -4.64 22.38
C GLN A 560 -18.78 -6.00 22.89
N ILE A 561 -20.05 -6.31 22.70
CA ILE A 561 -20.67 -7.59 23.01
C ILE A 561 -20.85 -8.38 21.71
N ASP A 562 -20.20 -9.54 21.61
CA ASP A 562 -20.18 -10.34 20.38
C ASP A 562 -21.60 -10.71 19.98
N ILE A 563 -22.40 -11.29 20.89
CA ILE A 563 -23.84 -11.48 20.69
C ILE A 563 -24.61 -11.12 21.95
N TYR A 564 -25.67 -10.34 21.75
CA TYR A 564 -26.60 -9.88 22.76
C TYR A 564 -27.99 -10.46 22.46
N LEU A 565 -28.62 -11.08 23.45
CA LEU A 565 -29.99 -11.58 23.35
C LEU A 565 -30.76 -11.15 24.59
N GLU A 566 -31.94 -10.60 24.38
CA GLU A 566 -32.79 -10.09 25.44
C GLU A 566 -34.19 -10.69 25.32
N ASP A 567 -34.71 -11.15 26.45
CA ASP A 567 -36.11 -11.52 26.63
C ASP A 567 -36.70 -10.71 27.79
N ARG A 568 -37.93 -11.04 28.21
CA ARG A 568 -38.66 -10.29 29.23
C ARG A 568 -37.95 -10.22 30.58
N GLU A 569 -37.24 -11.27 30.97
CA GLU A 569 -36.66 -11.41 32.31
C GLU A 569 -35.12 -11.39 32.29
N PHE A 570 -34.50 -11.76 31.17
CA PHE A 570 -33.07 -12.01 31.08
C PHE A 570 -32.39 -11.25 29.95
N ILE A 571 -31.13 -10.89 30.20
CA ILE A 571 -30.16 -10.51 29.19
C ILE A 571 -29.11 -11.62 29.10
N HIS A 572 -29.05 -12.27 27.96
CA HIS A 572 -28.04 -13.26 27.62
C HIS A 572 -26.90 -12.60 26.85
N LEU A 573 -25.70 -12.65 27.44
CA LEU A 573 -24.49 -12.13 26.83
C LEU A 573 -23.61 -13.29 26.38
N PHE A 574 -23.18 -13.31 25.12
CA PHE A 574 -22.32 -14.36 24.61
C PHE A 574 -20.97 -13.81 24.17
N GLU A 575 -19.90 -14.35 24.75
CA GLU A 575 -18.52 -14.19 24.32
C GLU A 575 -18.11 -15.39 23.46
N CYS A 576 -17.71 -15.18 22.22
CA CYS A 576 -17.30 -16.25 21.31
C CYS A 576 -15.77 -16.38 21.27
N LYS A 577 -15.29 -17.62 21.37
CA LYS A 577 -13.88 -17.96 21.23
C LYS A 577 -13.68 -19.19 20.36
N VAL A 578 -12.71 -19.15 19.46
CA VAL A 578 -12.32 -20.36 18.71
C VAL A 578 -11.69 -21.38 19.68
N ALA A 579 -10.85 -20.91 20.59
CA ALA A 579 -10.26 -21.68 21.68
C ALA A 579 -10.02 -20.80 22.92
N ILE A 580 -9.97 -21.42 24.11
CA ILE A 580 -9.62 -20.73 25.36
C ILE A 580 -8.20 -21.13 25.77
N HIS A 581 -7.24 -20.22 25.60
CA HIS A 581 -5.87 -20.41 26.09
C HIS A 581 -5.70 -19.96 27.53
N ASN A 582 -6.35 -18.86 27.93
CA ASN A 582 -6.27 -18.29 29.28
C ASN A 582 -7.69 -17.97 29.82
N PRO A 583 -8.27 -18.85 30.65
CA PRO A 583 -9.61 -18.66 31.22
C PRO A 583 -9.78 -17.33 31.96
N GLN A 584 -8.79 -16.92 32.75
CA GLN A 584 -8.85 -15.69 33.57
C GLN A 584 -8.98 -14.43 32.72
N LYS A 585 -8.31 -14.37 31.56
CA LYS A 585 -8.46 -13.25 30.62
C LYS A 585 -9.89 -13.17 30.08
N VAL A 586 -10.46 -14.30 29.69
CA VAL A 586 -11.83 -14.36 29.13
C VAL A 586 -12.87 -14.03 30.21
N ILE A 587 -12.70 -14.54 31.43
CA ILE A 587 -13.53 -14.19 32.60
C ILE A 587 -13.52 -12.68 32.83
N LYS A 588 -12.33 -12.05 32.79
CA LYS A 588 -12.21 -10.59 32.95
C LYS A 588 -12.95 -9.83 31.84
N GLN A 589 -12.81 -10.25 30.59
CA GLN A 589 -13.52 -9.64 29.45
C GLN A 589 -15.04 -9.72 29.65
N VAL A 590 -15.56 -10.90 30.01
CA VAL A 590 -16.99 -11.10 30.26
C VAL A 590 -17.46 -10.25 31.44
N LYS A 591 -16.69 -10.14 32.53
CA LYS A 591 -17.03 -9.28 33.67
C LYS A 591 -17.09 -7.80 33.29
N ASN A 592 -16.19 -7.31 32.45
CA ASN A 592 -16.27 -5.93 31.94
C ASN A 592 -17.57 -5.71 31.16
N LYS A 593 -17.94 -6.66 30.30
CA LYS A 593 -19.20 -6.60 29.53
C LYS A 593 -20.45 -6.68 30.42
N ILE A 594 -20.41 -7.45 31.50
CA ILE A 594 -21.47 -7.46 32.53
C ILE A 594 -21.57 -6.08 33.20
N ASN A 595 -20.42 -5.47 33.53
CA ASN A 595 -20.41 -4.16 34.18
C ASN A 595 -21.02 -3.05 33.30
N ALA A 596 -20.80 -3.12 31.98
CA ALA A 596 -21.43 -2.21 31.00
C ALA A 596 -22.96 -2.33 30.94
N LEU A 597 -23.53 -3.36 31.59
CA LEU A 597 -24.97 -3.62 31.68
C LEU A 597 -25.51 -3.39 33.10
N ASN A 598 -24.73 -2.84 34.03
CA ASN A 598 -25.11 -2.68 35.45
C ASN A 598 -26.36 -1.80 35.65
N ASN A 599 -26.73 -0.99 34.66
CA ASN A 599 -27.94 -0.15 34.69
C ASN A 599 -29.22 -0.90 34.28
N SER A 600 -29.13 -2.18 33.90
CA SER A 600 -30.30 -2.97 33.50
C SER A 600 -31.05 -3.55 34.71
N GLU A 601 -32.37 -3.42 34.69
CA GLU A 601 -33.27 -4.08 35.66
C GLU A 601 -33.39 -5.60 35.42
N LYS A 602 -32.93 -6.10 34.26
CA LYS A 602 -33.02 -7.51 33.87
C LYS A 602 -31.88 -8.33 34.43
N LYS A 603 -32.12 -9.64 34.62
CA LYS A 603 -31.09 -10.56 35.11
C LYS A 603 -30.11 -10.94 34.01
N ILE A 604 -28.84 -10.63 34.21
CA ILE A 604 -27.78 -10.93 33.23
C ILE A 604 -27.34 -12.40 33.38
N VAL A 605 -27.27 -13.12 32.25
CA VAL A 605 -26.80 -14.51 32.14
C VAL A 605 -25.63 -14.55 31.16
N PRO A 606 -24.38 -14.49 31.66
CA PRO A 606 -23.20 -14.50 30.81
C PRO A 606 -22.85 -15.91 30.31
N TRP A 607 -22.46 -16.01 29.05
CA TRP A 607 -22.05 -17.22 28.35
C TRP A 607 -20.70 -17.04 27.66
N ILE A 608 -19.87 -18.07 27.69
CA ILE A 608 -18.72 -18.23 26.81
C ILE A 608 -19.00 -19.41 25.88
N ILE A 609 -18.95 -19.14 24.57
CA ILE A 609 -19.19 -20.11 23.51
C ILE A 609 -17.86 -20.45 22.87
N VAL A 610 -17.51 -21.73 22.83
CA VAL A 610 -16.20 -22.18 22.36
C VAL A 610 -16.34 -23.16 21.21
N TYR A 611 -15.68 -22.86 20.09
CA TYR A 611 -15.64 -23.74 18.92
C TYR A 611 -15.04 -25.11 19.28
N SER A 612 -13.83 -25.08 19.85
CA SER A 612 -13.07 -26.25 20.27
C SER A 612 -13.52 -26.84 21.61
N GLY A 613 -12.99 -28.01 21.96
CA GLY A 613 -13.19 -28.60 23.28
C GLY A 613 -12.50 -27.78 24.38
N VAL A 614 -13.07 -27.82 25.60
CA VAL A 614 -12.50 -27.20 26.79
C VAL A 614 -12.47 -28.25 27.89
N SER A 615 -11.39 -28.33 28.68
CA SER A 615 -11.30 -29.31 29.76
C SER A 615 -12.29 -29.00 30.89
N ASP A 616 -12.71 -30.05 31.61
CA ASP A 616 -13.67 -29.93 32.70
C ASP A 616 -13.18 -29.02 33.82
N GLU A 617 -11.86 -28.99 34.09
CA GLU A 617 -11.25 -28.10 35.09
C GLU A 617 -11.45 -26.63 34.72
N ARG A 618 -11.18 -26.27 33.44
CA ARG A 618 -11.36 -24.90 32.94
C ARG A 618 -12.83 -24.50 32.90
N ILE A 619 -13.72 -25.43 32.54
CA ILE A 619 -15.17 -25.20 32.62
C ILE A 619 -15.60 -24.94 34.06
N LYS A 620 -15.13 -25.75 35.02
CA LYS A 620 -15.41 -25.57 36.45
C LYS A 620 -14.87 -24.23 36.96
N GLU A 621 -13.67 -23.83 36.54
CA GLU A 621 -13.08 -22.54 36.88
C GLU A 621 -13.94 -21.37 36.42
N ILE A 622 -14.36 -21.35 35.15
CA ILE A 622 -15.22 -20.30 34.61
C ILE A 622 -16.61 -20.29 35.26
N ASN A 623 -17.20 -21.47 35.48
CA ASN A 623 -18.51 -21.60 36.13
C ASN A 623 -18.51 -21.10 37.58
N ARG A 624 -17.38 -21.18 38.31
CA ARG A 624 -17.27 -20.61 39.69
C ARG A 624 -17.46 -19.10 39.70
N GLU A 625 -17.17 -18.42 38.60
CA GLU A 625 -17.36 -16.98 38.43
C GLU A 625 -18.79 -16.62 37.94
N GLY A 626 -19.70 -17.59 37.89
CA GLY A 626 -21.09 -17.40 37.46
C GLY A 626 -21.28 -17.32 35.94
N ILE A 627 -20.24 -17.65 35.16
CA ILE A 627 -20.27 -17.61 33.69
C ILE A 627 -20.51 -19.00 33.13
N LYS A 628 -21.53 -19.17 32.29
CA LYS A 628 -21.86 -20.46 31.66
C LYS A 628 -20.93 -20.73 30.49
N VAL A 629 -20.54 -21.99 30.28
CA VAL A 629 -19.69 -22.38 29.13
C VAL A 629 -20.42 -23.36 28.21
N CYS A 630 -20.45 -23.06 26.92
CA CYS A 630 -20.85 -24.00 25.86
C CYS A 630 -19.61 -24.37 25.03
N ALA A 631 -18.93 -25.44 25.43
CA ALA A 631 -17.76 -25.96 24.74
C ALA A 631 -18.12 -26.88 23.56
N ASN A 632 -17.14 -27.15 22.70
CA ASN A 632 -17.24 -28.08 21.57
C ASN A 632 -18.39 -27.74 20.61
N PHE A 633 -18.51 -26.46 20.24
CA PHE A 633 -19.50 -26.01 19.27
C PHE A 633 -19.27 -26.62 17.88
N LYS A 634 -18.05 -27.09 17.55
CA LYS A 634 -17.76 -27.90 16.36
C LYS A 634 -18.78 -29.03 16.17
N ARG A 635 -19.07 -29.80 17.22
CA ARG A 635 -20.06 -30.89 17.17
C ARG A 635 -21.47 -30.39 16.85
N LYS A 636 -21.83 -29.16 17.24
CA LYS A 636 -23.12 -28.57 16.87
C LYS A 636 -23.17 -28.22 15.39
N ILE A 637 -22.08 -27.71 14.82
CA ILE A 637 -21.96 -27.43 13.37
C ILE A 637 -22.07 -28.74 12.57
N GLU A 638 -21.39 -29.81 13.00
CA GLU A 638 -21.47 -31.13 12.36
C GLU A 638 -22.92 -31.65 12.28
N ASN A 639 -23.69 -31.44 13.36
CA ASN A 639 -25.07 -31.88 13.47
C ASN A 639 -26.10 -30.85 12.98
N TRP A 640 -25.66 -29.67 12.50
CA TRP A 640 -26.56 -28.64 12.04
C TRP A 640 -27.17 -29.04 10.69
N ARG A 641 -28.49 -29.28 10.68
CA ARG A 641 -29.20 -29.83 9.52
C ARG A 641 -29.28 -28.88 8.31
N LYS A 642 -29.26 -27.57 8.54
CA LYS A 642 -29.37 -26.56 7.47
C LYS A 642 -28.06 -26.37 6.69
N LEU A 643 -26.93 -26.75 7.30
CA LEU A 643 -25.66 -26.76 6.59
C LEU A 643 -25.54 -28.06 5.80
N ASN A 644 -25.39 -27.94 4.48
CA ASN A 644 -25.05 -29.09 3.65
C ASN A 644 -23.60 -29.53 3.88
N LYS A 645 -23.22 -30.71 3.37
CA LYS A 645 -21.88 -31.28 3.54
C LYS A 645 -20.77 -30.35 3.06
N ASN A 646 -20.98 -29.62 1.96
CA ASN A 646 -19.99 -28.72 1.40
C ASN A 646 -19.79 -27.47 2.27
N SER A 647 -20.87 -26.85 2.73
CA SER A 647 -20.80 -25.70 3.65
C SER A 647 -20.08 -26.07 4.95
N LYS A 648 -20.34 -27.27 5.50
CA LYS A 648 -19.61 -27.77 6.67
C LYS A 648 -18.11 -27.90 6.42
N LYS A 649 -17.73 -28.45 5.26
CA LYS A 649 -16.32 -28.57 4.86
C LYS A 649 -15.63 -27.21 4.79
N ILE A 650 -16.27 -26.21 4.17
CA ILE A 650 -15.74 -24.83 4.06
C ILE A 650 -15.61 -24.18 5.44
N ILE A 651 -16.64 -24.31 6.29
CA ILE A 651 -16.60 -23.77 7.66
C ILE A 651 -15.42 -24.36 8.44
N PHE A 652 -15.22 -25.68 8.35
CA PHE A 652 -14.08 -26.32 9.01
C PHE A 652 -12.75 -25.89 8.41
N SER A 653 -12.63 -25.78 7.08
CA SER A 653 -11.38 -25.29 6.49
C SER A 653 -11.03 -23.87 6.91
N ILE A 654 -12.02 -23.00 7.17
CA ILE A 654 -11.76 -21.64 7.67
C ILE A 654 -11.37 -21.66 9.14
N LEU A 655 -12.15 -22.33 10.01
CA LEU A 655 -11.92 -22.30 11.45
C LEU A 655 -10.69 -23.11 11.87
N GLU A 656 -10.35 -24.16 11.13
CA GLU A 656 -9.24 -25.08 11.40
C GLU A 656 -8.00 -24.80 10.55
N PHE A 657 -8.00 -23.70 9.77
CA PHE A 657 -6.82 -23.32 8.98
C PHE A 657 -5.61 -23.06 9.88
N GLU A 658 -4.63 -23.94 9.88
CA GLU A 658 -3.34 -23.71 10.54
C GLU A 658 -2.32 -23.40 9.45
N LEU A 659 -1.51 -22.35 9.66
CA LEU A 659 -0.37 -22.07 8.80
C LEU A 659 0.68 -23.14 9.09
N GLU A 660 0.84 -24.09 8.20
CA GLU A 660 1.96 -25.03 8.23
C GLU A 660 3.21 -24.24 7.79
N TYR A 661 4.08 -23.94 8.74
CA TYR A 661 5.37 -23.28 8.52
C TYR A 661 6.53 -24.26 8.56
#